data_AF-A0A956YGF5-F1
#
_entry.id   AF-A0A956YGF5-F1
#
_cell.length_a   1.000
_cell.length_b   1.000
_cell.length_c   1.000
_cell.angle_alpha   90.00
_cell.angle_beta   90.00
_cell.angle_gamma   90.00
#
_symmetry.space_group_name_H-M   'P 1'
#
loop_
_entity.id
_entity.type
_entity.pdbx_description
1 polymer ?
#
loop_
_entity_poly.entity_id
_entity_poly.type
_entity_poly.pdbx_seq_one_letter_code
_entity_poly.pdbx_strand_id
1 'polypeptide(L)'
;MRRGLLFLLVFVLLLIAPTAVRYLQHYQLGGVNRAEPPTYDVASVVESVPTPAAAAFVDAPESFGGLVLLDQSHDNAFTLDEIGYLDGRLAARGVEMMGYTGGDLATALRGVNAFVVITPLQPFSADEIQAVENFVQRGGRLLMLGDPTRYNVIVEEDLFSFNIFVESDKIPLNSLANSFDLIFNGDYLYNTIENEGNFRNIVLDSVGFTENALTAELDQVVLYGAHSLQVGAGAKALMAGDDNTWSSATDRPGGLTLAATAANGNVLAVGDIQFLMEPYYTVLDNARFIAQIADFLSEPIRRDFTVADFPYFFADEIDLVYTGAPELGPDAFDEIITLQASLRGAEKALTLATADSQSGDAIYLGLYNQSDEVADLLAEAGITLLIDPEILTEAETAVLENENANSDDGADAEEEAIDNENDAAADEEPVAEESFDRLIQSSLGNVHMSGTALILLDESGSERRLVVLAASKEGLENTVSRLLDLIPLDADYALADCLLQDNLALCPTNVTNEEVEAELLTGGTLEADSGDGDVSEDEDTAVDTEEEPTDDEEQPEPTDIDAIDQGTIGLGETVEGTLGDGEQFSWTFQDGPAVIDIILESGEDLDAVLELYDADNIFLAAADSGFTGEGETISGYEIEDDASYTILVRDFYADGGSFTLSVQESSEPSTDGDSGSEEGDAGSSDTTIFLFVDDDGTPIDSGFTSQTELETLLSPNYTVQTWVSSADGPLPEDALEGIDLLIWDSGDYLDSEGFFGEDTFVIFAYLDAGGSVFITGSSPTIFGDLGLSELSDLEFTGEDAVLLEGFTAGEIIELGATYEVIFADFLVDDLEPGSIAFLLRGANSDDSGNVVGLAAIDDTNDDQQTMFLLMPFAALPEQVQGQLLDNMMAWFGF
;
A
#
# COMPACT_ATOMS: atom_id res chain seq x y z
N MET A 1 -40.61 -28.09 -84.29
CA MET A 1 -39.19 -27.69 -84.43
C MET A 1 -38.93 -26.22 -84.08
N ARG A 2 -39.67 -25.23 -84.62
CA ARG A 2 -39.39 -23.80 -84.35
C ARG A 2 -39.49 -23.34 -82.89
N ARG A 3 -40.43 -23.87 -82.10
CA ARG A 3 -40.59 -23.49 -80.67
C ARG A 3 -39.50 -24.09 -79.77
N GLY A 4 -39.11 -25.34 -80.00
CA GLY A 4 -38.04 -25.99 -79.23
C GLY A 4 -36.66 -25.35 -79.46
N LEU A 5 -36.39 -24.91 -80.69
CA LEU A 5 -35.16 -24.14 -80.99
C LEU A 5 -35.13 -22.81 -80.25
N LEU A 6 -36.29 -22.15 -80.12
CA LEU A 6 -36.40 -20.86 -79.42
C LEU A 6 -36.17 -21.03 -77.91
N PHE A 7 -36.75 -22.06 -77.29
CA PHE A 7 -36.52 -22.36 -75.88
C PHE A 7 -35.08 -22.78 -75.59
N LEU A 8 -34.45 -23.56 -76.49
CA LEU A 8 -33.04 -23.91 -76.38
C LEU A 8 -32.13 -22.66 -76.47
N LEU A 9 -32.44 -21.73 -77.39
CA LEU A 9 -31.70 -20.48 -77.50
C LEU A 9 -31.86 -19.60 -76.26
N VAL A 10 -33.07 -19.49 -75.71
CA VAL A 10 -33.30 -18.73 -74.47
C VAL A 10 -32.58 -19.36 -73.29
N PHE A 11 -32.62 -20.70 -73.17
CA PHE A 11 -31.91 -21.42 -72.12
C PHE A 11 -30.39 -21.23 -72.21
N VAL A 12 -29.82 -21.38 -73.40
CA VAL A 12 -28.37 -21.16 -73.62
C VAL A 12 -27.99 -19.70 -73.35
N LEU A 13 -28.85 -18.75 -73.70
CA LEU A 13 -28.60 -17.33 -73.43
C LEU A 13 -28.68 -17.02 -71.94
N LEU A 14 -29.64 -17.58 -71.20
CA LEU A 14 -29.73 -17.44 -69.75
C LEU A 14 -28.59 -18.14 -69.01
N LEU A 15 -28.05 -19.24 -69.56
CA LEU A 15 -26.90 -19.95 -69.00
C LEU A 15 -25.59 -19.14 -69.19
N ILE A 16 -25.40 -18.54 -70.36
CA ILE A 16 -24.11 -17.91 -70.74
C ILE A 16 -24.08 -16.41 -70.39
N ALA A 17 -25.22 -15.72 -70.39
CA ALA A 17 -25.26 -14.27 -70.18
C ALA A 17 -24.67 -13.83 -68.82
N PRO A 18 -24.96 -14.48 -67.67
CA PRO A 18 -24.38 -14.07 -66.39
C PRO A 18 -22.86 -14.22 -66.37
N THR A 19 -22.34 -15.31 -66.95
CA THR A 19 -20.90 -15.57 -67.06
C THR A 19 -20.23 -14.57 -68.01
N ALA A 20 -20.88 -14.23 -69.12
CA ALA A 20 -20.38 -13.23 -70.06
C ALA A 20 -20.38 -11.82 -69.45
N VAL A 21 -21.40 -11.46 -68.66
CA VAL A 21 -21.46 -10.18 -67.93
C VAL A 21 -20.36 -10.12 -66.87
N ARG A 22 -20.19 -11.17 -66.06
CA ARG A 22 -19.09 -11.24 -65.07
C ARG A 22 -17.72 -11.19 -65.73
N TYR A 23 -17.53 -11.86 -66.86
CA TYR A 23 -16.29 -11.81 -67.62
C TYR A 23 -16.00 -10.39 -68.14
N LEU A 24 -17.00 -9.69 -68.70
CA LEU A 24 -16.85 -8.32 -69.17
C LEU A 24 -16.58 -7.33 -68.03
N GLN A 25 -17.18 -7.53 -66.85
CA GLN A 25 -16.91 -6.74 -65.65
C GLN A 25 -15.51 -7.00 -65.08
N HIS A 26 -15.10 -8.26 -64.96
CA HIS A 26 -13.78 -8.65 -64.44
C HIS A 26 -12.63 -8.10 -65.29
N TYR A 27 -12.78 -8.13 -66.62
CA TYR A 27 -11.77 -7.57 -67.54
C TYR A 27 -12.00 -6.10 -67.91
N GLN A 28 -12.99 -5.43 -67.30
CA GLN A 28 -13.32 -4.02 -67.50
C GLN A 28 -13.45 -3.61 -68.99
N LEU A 29 -13.89 -4.53 -69.85
CA LEU A 29 -14.01 -4.33 -71.29
C LEU A 29 -15.24 -3.47 -71.59
N GLY A 30 -15.11 -2.15 -71.39
CA GLY A 30 -16.16 -1.15 -71.60
C GLY A 30 -16.36 -0.16 -70.45
N GLY A 31 -15.59 -0.28 -69.36
CA GLY A 31 -15.55 0.75 -68.32
C GLY A 31 -14.91 2.02 -68.86
N VAL A 32 -15.52 3.18 -68.58
CA VAL A 32 -14.85 4.47 -68.75
C VAL A 32 -13.53 4.38 -67.99
N ASN A 33 -12.39 4.64 -68.64
CA ASN A 33 -11.10 4.72 -67.97
C ASN A 33 -11.31 5.57 -66.70
N ARG A 34 -11.10 4.98 -65.51
CA ARG A 34 -11.07 5.78 -64.28
C ARG A 34 -10.10 6.93 -64.56
N ALA A 35 -10.53 8.16 -64.32
CA ALA A 35 -9.61 9.29 -64.37
C ALA A 35 -8.40 8.89 -63.51
N GLU A 36 -7.19 9.03 -64.04
CA GLU A 36 -6.01 8.86 -63.21
C GLU A 36 -6.23 9.73 -61.97
N PRO A 37 -6.13 9.15 -60.75
CA PRO A 37 -6.20 9.97 -59.55
C PRO A 37 -5.19 11.10 -59.73
N PRO A 38 -5.54 12.34 -59.38
CA PRO A 38 -4.61 13.45 -59.50
C PRO A 38 -3.30 13.04 -58.85
N THR A 39 -2.19 13.17 -59.57
CA THR A 39 -0.86 12.91 -59.00
C THR A 39 -0.68 13.87 -57.82
N TYR A 40 -0.79 13.33 -56.62
CA TYR A 40 -0.58 14.07 -55.39
C TYR A 40 0.92 14.28 -55.25
N ASP A 41 1.37 15.50 -55.53
CA ASP A 41 2.75 15.90 -55.28
C ASP A 41 2.87 16.13 -53.76
N VAL A 42 3.24 15.07 -53.04
CA VAL A 42 3.40 15.07 -51.58
C VAL A 42 4.31 16.22 -51.15
N ALA A 43 5.33 16.54 -51.95
CA ALA A 43 6.27 17.63 -51.68
C ALA A 43 5.69 19.05 -51.89
N SER A 44 4.51 19.16 -52.52
CA SER A 44 3.80 20.44 -52.73
C SER A 44 2.74 20.75 -51.67
N VAL A 45 2.35 19.75 -50.85
CA VAL A 45 1.26 19.85 -49.87
C VAL A 45 1.75 19.58 -48.44
N VAL A 46 2.70 18.66 -48.28
CA VAL A 46 3.33 18.36 -47.00
C VAL A 46 4.70 19.03 -47.02
N GLU A 47 4.85 20.15 -46.30
CA GLU A 47 6.18 20.66 -45.99
C GLU A 47 6.96 19.56 -45.27
N SER A 48 8.20 19.32 -45.70
CA SER A 48 9.06 18.37 -45.01
C SER A 48 9.20 18.82 -43.55
N VAL A 49 8.83 17.94 -42.61
CA VAL A 49 9.11 18.16 -41.19
C VAL A 49 10.62 18.41 -41.07
N PRO A 50 11.05 19.56 -40.50
CA PRO A 50 12.46 19.85 -40.32
C PRO A 50 13.13 18.70 -39.58
N THR A 51 14.32 18.29 -40.00
CA THR A 51 15.13 17.39 -39.17
C THR A 51 15.49 18.14 -37.89
N PRO A 52 15.26 17.56 -36.70
CA PRO A 52 15.59 18.19 -35.43
C PRO A 52 17.04 18.68 -35.44
N ALA A 53 17.26 19.91 -34.97
CA ALA A 53 18.60 20.45 -34.88
C ALA A 53 19.35 19.74 -33.74
N ALA A 54 20.27 18.84 -34.11
CA ALA A 54 21.13 18.20 -33.12
C ALA A 54 22.24 19.16 -32.67
N ALA A 55 22.42 19.33 -31.36
CA ALA A 55 23.56 20.06 -30.82
C ALA A 55 24.74 19.11 -30.56
N ALA A 56 25.96 19.59 -30.84
CA ALA A 56 27.17 18.86 -30.51
C ALA A 56 27.62 19.24 -29.08
N PHE A 57 27.02 18.61 -28.08
CA PHE A 57 27.45 18.71 -26.69
C PHE A 57 28.44 17.59 -26.35
N VAL A 58 29.53 17.93 -25.65
CA VAL A 58 30.52 16.97 -25.15
C VAL A 58 30.65 17.22 -23.65
N ASP A 59 30.22 16.24 -22.87
CA ASP A 59 30.28 16.25 -21.42
C ASP A 59 31.70 15.96 -20.91
N ALA A 60 32.08 16.58 -19.80
CA ALA A 60 33.39 16.41 -19.16
C ALA A 60 33.28 16.67 -17.64
N PRO A 61 32.57 15.79 -16.90
CA PRO A 61 32.27 16.04 -15.49
C PRO A 61 33.45 15.73 -14.57
N GLU A 62 33.42 16.30 -13.37
CA GLU A 62 34.20 15.81 -12.24
C GLU A 62 33.53 14.57 -11.64
N SER A 63 34.31 13.69 -11.02
CA SER A 63 33.76 12.50 -10.36
C SER A 63 33.56 12.79 -8.88
N PHE A 64 32.33 12.58 -8.42
CA PHE A 64 31.92 12.83 -7.04
C PHE A 64 31.77 11.54 -6.23
N GLY A 65 31.41 10.43 -6.89
CA GLY A 65 31.08 9.17 -6.22
C GLY A 65 29.71 9.23 -5.51
N GLY A 66 29.23 8.07 -5.05
CA GLY A 66 27.98 7.96 -4.30
C GLY A 66 26.92 7.13 -5.04
N LEU A 67 25.72 7.13 -4.47
CA LEU A 67 24.59 6.31 -4.91
C LEU A 67 23.38 7.19 -5.19
N VAL A 68 22.57 6.83 -6.18
CA VAL A 68 21.27 7.46 -6.46
C VAL A 68 20.21 6.38 -6.39
N LEU A 69 19.18 6.61 -5.59
CA LEU A 69 18.06 5.69 -5.46
C LEU A 69 16.99 6.04 -6.50
N LEU A 70 16.57 5.06 -7.29
CA LEU A 70 15.52 5.16 -8.30
C LEU A 70 14.27 4.45 -7.77
N ASP A 71 13.16 5.18 -7.69
CA ASP A 71 11.86 4.60 -7.35
C ASP A 71 11.40 3.58 -8.40
N GLN A 72 11.12 2.36 -7.93
CA GLN A 72 10.51 1.26 -8.67
C GLN A 72 9.48 0.52 -7.81
N SER A 73 8.97 1.15 -6.74
CA SER A 73 8.02 0.54 -5.80
C SER A 73 6.59 1.05 -5.97
N HIS A 74 6.36 2.08 -6.79
CA HIS A 74 5.07 2.75 -6.94
C HIS A 74 4.46 2.53 -8.33
N ASP A 75 4.64 1.33 -8.90
CA ASP A 75 4.19 0.95 -10.24
C ASP A 75 4.59 1.96 -11.32
N ASN A 76 5.82 2.47 -11.22
CA ASN A 76 6.30 3.57 -12.05
C ASN A 76 6.23 3.25 -13.55
N ALA A 77 5.55 4.12 -14.31
CA ALA A 77 5.24 3.94 -15.73
C ALA A 77 6.39 4.30 -16.70
N PHE A 78 7.57 3.70 -16.50
CA PHE A 78 8.74 3.88 -17.37
C PHE A 78 9.56 2.59 -17.53
N THR A 79 10.50 2.60 -18.46
CA THR A 79 11.49 1.53 -18.69
C THR A 79 12.91 2.03 -18.49
N LEU A 80 13.83 1.16 -18.06
CA LEU A 80 15.24 1.54 -17.85
C LEU A 80 15.93 2.06 -19.13
N ASP A 81 15.51 1.56 -20.29
CA ASP A 81 16.04 2.02 -21.59
C ASP A 81 15.73 3.51 -21.83
N GLU A 82 14.60 4.01 -21.35
CA GLU A 82 14.19 5.41 -21.49
C GLU A 82 15.08 6.38 -20.70
N ILE A 83 15.66 5.92 -19.59
CA ILE A 83 16.56 6.71 -18.74
C ILE A 83 18.04 6.37 -18.93
N GLY A 84 18.37 5.43 -19.82
CA GLY A 84 19.73 4.92 -19.98
C GLY A 84 20.77 5.98 -20.33
N TYR A 85 20.38 7.09 -20.97
CA TYR A 85 21.28 8.21 -21.22
C TYR A 85 21.59 9.01 -19.95
N LEU A 86 20.61 9.20 -19.04
CA LEU A 86 20.84 9.82 -17.73
C LEU A 86 21.71 8.91 -16.86
N ASP A 87 21.43 7.61 -16.83
CA ASP A 87 22.25 6.64 -16.10
C ASP A 87 23.72 6.67 -16.57
N GLY A 88 23.96 6.67 -17.88
CA GLY A 88 25.30 6.84 -18.44
C GLY A 88 26.01 8.15 -18.02
N ARG A 89 25.25 9.23 -17.76
CA ARG A 89 25.77 10.52 -17.28
C ARG A 89 26.10 10.49 -15.79
N LEU A 90 25.36 9.74 -14.98
CA LEU A 90 25.66 9.49 -13.57
C LEU A 90 26.89 8.58 -13.44
N ALA A 91 26.97 7.52 -14.23
CA ALA A 91 28.13 6.64 -14.29
C ALA A 91 29.42 7.40 -14.65
N ALA A 92 29.34 8.40 -15.53
CA ALA A 92 30.48 9.27 -15.86
C ALA A 92 30.96 10.13 -14.67
N ARG A 93 30.11 10.36 -13.67
CA ARG A 93 30.42 11.04 -12.39
C ARG A 93 30.85 10.07 -11.29
N GLY A 94 30.89 8.77 -11.59
CA GLY A 94 31.21 7.70 -10.63
C GLY A 94 30.08 7.38 -9.67
N VAL A 95 28.84 7.76 -10.03
CA VAL A 95 27.63 7.50 -9.25
C VAL A 95 26.91 6.29 -9.83
N GLU A 96 26.45 5.40 -8.97
CA GLU A 96 25.65 4.23 -9.35
C GLU A 96 24.17 4.49 -9.05
N MET A 97 23.30 4.15 -9.98
CA MET A 97 21.85 4.20 -9.80
C MET A 97 21.36 2.82 -9.32
N MET A 98 20.64 2.79 -8.20
CA MET A 98 20.07 1.58 -7.61
C MET A 98 18.54 1.66 -7.58
N GLY A 99 17.85 0.59 -7.95
CA GLY A 99 16.39 0.51 -7.86
C GLY A 99 15.93 0.30 -6.42
N TYR A 100 14.87 1.00 -6.02
CA TYR A 100 14.11 0.77 -4.80
C TYR A 100 12.82 0.03 -5.15
N THR A 101 12.68 -1.20 -4.67
CA THR A 101 11.56 -2.09 -5.02
C THR A 101 10.64 -2.37 -3.82
N GLY A 102 10.65 -1.51 -2.80
CA GLY A 102 9.88 -1.64 -1.56
C GLY A 102 10.74 -1.87 -0.31
N GLY A 103 10.11 -1.82 0.86
CA GLY A 103 10.74 -1.91 2.17
C GLY A 103 10.62 -0.61 2.98
N ASP A 104 11.57 -0.37 3.88
CA ASP A 104 11.66 0.91 4.60
C ASP A 104 12.44 1.94 3.78
N LEU A 105 11.70 2.90 3.18
CA LEU A 105 12.25 3.99 2.40
C LEU A 105 13.19 4.88 3.22
N ALA A 106 12.90 5.11 4.51
CA ALA A 106 13.73 5.97 5.35
C ALA A 106 15.13 5.41 5.51
N THR A 107 15.27 4.09 5.71
CA THR A 107 16.56 3.40 5.75
C THR A 107 17.26 3.44 4.39
N ALA A 108 16.54 3.17 3.29
CA ALA A 108 17.13 3.19 1.94
C ALA A 108 17.72 4.57 1.58
N LEU A 109 17.08 5.65 2.03
CA LEU A 109 17.53 7.03 1.77
C LEU A 109 18.80 7.42 2.55
N ARG A 110 19.18 6.71 3.62
CA ARG A 110 20.39 7.03 4.43
C ARG A 110 21.68 6.88 3.64
N GLY A 111 21.74 5.99 2.65
CA GLY A 111 22.96 5.65 1.91
C GLY A 111 23.21 6.47 0.64
N VAL A 112 22.25 7.27 0.20
CA VAL A 112 22.25 7.84 -1.16
C VAL A 112 22.45 9.36 -1.19
N ASN A 113 22.82 9.89 -2.35
CA ASN A 113 22.95 11.32 -2.62
C ASN A 113 21.62 11.92 -3.10
N ALA A 114 20.86 11.14 -3.86
CA ALA A 114 19.60 11.58 -4.44
C ALA A 114 18.57 10.46 -4.52
N PHE A 115 17.30 10.86 -4.57
CA PHE A 115 16.15 10.02 -4.87
C PHE A 115 15.49 10.51 -6.17
N VAL A 116 15.15 9.57 -7.05
CA VAL A 116 14.59 9.83 -8.38
C VAL A 116 13.23 9.14 -8.48
N VAL A 117 12.18 9.93 -8.66
CA VAL A 117 10.80 9.48 -8.82
C VAL A 117 10.34 9.81 -10.22
N ILE A 118 9.86 8.81 -10.95
CA ILE A 118 9.49 8.94 -12.35
C ILE A 118 8.10 8.33 -12.53
N THR A 119 7.13 9.14 -12.94
CA THR A 119 5.78 8.73 -13.34
C THR A 119 5.18 7.60 -12.47
N PRO A 120 5.09 7.77 -11.14
CA PRO A 120 4.49 6.78 -10.25
C PRO A 120 3.00 6.62 -10.57
N LEU A 121 2.50 5.39 -10.52
CA LEU A 121 1.07 5.08 -10.67
C LEU A 121 0.37 4.86 -9.32
N GLN A 122 1.12 4.73 -8.23
CA GLN A 122 0.60 4.68 -6.86
C GLN A 122 1.01 5.92 -6.05
N PRO A 123 0.14 6.40 -5.13
CA PRO A 123 0.49 7.50 -4.24
C PRO A 123 1.51 7.06 -3.17
N PHE A 124 2.33 7.99 -2.70
CA PHE A 124 3.23 7.78 -1.57
C PHE A 124 2.45 7.81 -0.26
N SER A 125 2.80 6.92 0.67
CA SER A 125 2.25 6.91 2.04
C SER A 125 2.77 8.11 2.87
N ALA A 126 2.11 8.39 3.99
CA ALA A 126 2.52 9.48 4.90
C ALA A 126 3.95 9.29 5.42
N ASP A 127 4.33 8.06 5.78
CA ASP A 127 5.67 7.73 6.28
C ASP A 127 6.75 7.92 5.20
N GLU A 128 6.45 7.52 3.97
CA GLU A 128 7.36 7.73 2.83
C GLU A 128 7.53 9.21 2.50
N ILE A 129 6.44 10.00 2.52
CA ILE A 129 6.50 11.45 2.34
C ILE A 129 7.41 12.06 3.42
N GLN A 130 7.20 11.70 4.68
CA GLN A 130 8.01 12.18 5.80
C GLN A 130 9.49 11.80 5.66
N ALA A 131 9.77 10.58 5.21
CA ALA A 131 11.13 10.09 4.97
C ALA A 131 11.84 10.92 3.87
N VAL A 132 11.16 11.21 2.76
CA VAL A 132 11.70 12.01 1.66
C VAL A 132 11.86 13.47 2.07
N GLU A 133 10.93 14.06 2.81
CA GLU A 133 11.07 15.41 3.37
C GLU A 133 12.32 15.51 4.25
N ASN A 134 12.49 14.58 5.19
CA ASN A 134 13.64 14.53 6.08
C ASN A 134 14.94 14.37 5.29
N PHE A 135 14.95 13.52 4.27
CA PHE A 135 16.08 13.35 3.37
C PHE A 135 16.45 14.65 2.64
N VAL A 136 15.48 15.37 2.07
CA VAL A 136 15.70 16.63 1.36
C VAL A 136 16.14 17.76 2.31
N GLN A 137 15.59 17.80 3.53
CA GLN A 137 15.98 18.74 4.59
C GLN A 137 17.46 18.56 5.00
N ARG A 138 17.93 17.31 5.08
CA ARG A 138 19.34 16.97 5.32
C ARG A 138 20.27 17.22 4.12
N GLY A 139 19.76 17.77 3.02
CA GLY A 139 20.54 18.11 1.83
C GLY A 139 20.51 17.06 0.72
N GLY A 140 19.74 15.98 0.88
CA GLY A 140 19.45 15.03 -0.18
C GLY A 140 18.75 15.69 -1.37
N ARG A 141 18.99 15.16 -2.57
CA ARG A 141 18.41 15.71 -3.81
C ARG A 141 17.22 14.88 -4.26
N LEU A 142 16.16 15.53 -4.71
CA LEU A 142 14.98 14.87 -5.26
C LEU A 142 14.77 15.29 -6.71
N LEU A 143 14.64 14.30 -7.60
CA LEU A 143 14.20 14.51 -8.98
C LEU A 143 12.81 13.87 -9.16
N MET A 144 11.86 14.66 -9.65
CA MET A 144 10.51 14.20 -9.98
C MET A 144 10.24 14.46 -11.47
N LEU A 145 9.92 13.40 -12.21
CA LEU A 145 9.59 13.46 -13.64
C LEU A 145 8.14 13.00 -13.86
N GLY A 146 7.32 13.86 -14.48
CA GLY A 146 5.96 13.53 -14.91
C GLY A 146 5.85 13.33 -16.43
N ASP A 147 4.71 12.83 -16.91
CA ASP A 147 4.38 12.70 -18.34
C ASP A 147 2.87 12.46 -18.52
N PRO A 148 2.13 13.31 -19.28
CA PRO A 148 0.66 13.26 -19.37
C PRO A 148 0.16 12.11 -20.22
N THR A 149 1.08 11.38 -20.82
CA THR A 149 0.78 10.19 -21.62
C THR A 149 0.88 8.91 -20.81
N ARG A 150 1.26 9.00 -19.52
CA ARG A 150 1.36 7.87 -18.59
C ARG A 150 0.19 7.93 -17.61
N TYR A 151 -0.69 6.94 -17.70
CA TYR A 151 -1.93 6.87 -16.92
C TYR A 151 -2.13 5.44 -16.42
N ASN A 152 -2.87 5.31 -15.33
CA ASN A 152 -3.33 4.00 -14.86
C ASN A 152 -4.61 3.63 -15.61
N VAL A 153 -4.70 2.37 -16.04
CA VAL A 153 -5.96 1.80 -16.51
C VAL A 153 -6.42 0.93 -15.36
N ILE A 154 -7.31 1.48 -14.54
CA ILE A 154 -7.94 0.71 -13.47
C ILE A 154 -9.08 -0.05 -14.11
N VAL A 155 -9.00 -1.35 -13.97
CA VAL A 155 -10.12 -2.23 -14.21
C VAL A 155 -10.68 -2.53 -12.84
N GLU A 156 -11.79 -1.89 -12.50
CA GLU A 156 -12.59 -2.35 -11.37
C GLU A 156 -13.41 -3.53 -11.88
N GLU A 157 -12.95 -4.71 -11.47
CA GLU A 157 -13.64 -5.98 -11.70
C GLU A 157 -14.46 -6.24 -10.44
N ASP A 158 -15.77 -6.04 -10.53
CA ASP A 158 -16.72 -6.72 -9.67
C ASP A 158 -17.40 -7.83 -10.49
N LEU A 159 -18.00 -8.81 -9.82
CA LEU A 159 -18.71 -9.94 -10.42
C LEU A 159 -19.84 -9.52 -11.39
N PHE A 160 -20.36 -8.29 -11.28
CA PHE A 160 -21.50 -7.74 -12.02
C PHE A 160 -21.20 -6.41 -12.74
N SER A 161 -20.08 -5.73 -12.45
CA SER A 161 -19.65 -4.50 -13.14
C SER A 161 -18.20 -4.55 -13.62
N PHE A 162 -17.98 -4.11 -14.87
CA PHE A 162 -16.64 -3.94 -15.45
C PHE A 162 -16.43 -2.47 -15.80
N ASN A 163 -15.86 -1.71 -14.86
CA ASN A 163 -15.56 -0.32 -15.09
C ASN A 163 -14.08 -0.16 -15.49
N ILE A 164 -13.84 0.14 -16.78
CA ILE A 164 -12.51 0.55 -17.24
C ILE A 164 -12.37 2.05 -17.02
N PHE A 165 -11.72 2.43 -15.93
CA PHE A 165 -11.32 3.81 -15.70
C PHE A 165 -9.92 4.04 -16.26
N VAL A 166 -9.83 4.95 -17.22
CA VAL A 166 -8.54 5.60 -17.51
C VAL A 166 -8.41 6.73 -16.52
N GLU A 167 -7.67 6.51 -15.44
CA GLU A 167 -7.37 7.54 -14.44
C GLU A 167 -6.25 8.45 -14.95
N SER A 168 -6.54 9.22 -16.01
CA SER A 168 -5.61 10.24 -16.52
C SER A 168 -5.54 11.50 -15.65
N ASP A 169 -6.54 11.68 -14.79
CA ASP A 169 -6.71 12.90 -13.98
C ASP A 169 -6.05 12.77 -12.60
N LYS A 170 -5.84 11.53 -12.11
CA LYS A 170 -5.03 11.30 -10.91
C LYS A 170 -3.56 11.41 -11.31
N ILE A 171 -2.83 12.26 -10.59
CA ILE A 171 -1.38 12.36 -10.72
C ILE A 171 -0.80 11.92 -9.37
N PRO A 172 -0.54 10.61 -9.19
CA PRO A 172 -0.03 10.07 -7.93
C PRO A 172 1.26 10.77 -7.47
N LEU A 173 2.06 11.26 -8.42
CA LEU A 173 3.24 12.08 -8.15
C LEU A 173 2.96 13.32 -7.28
N ASN A 174 1.73 13.86 -7.29
CA ASN A 174 1.35 14.99 -6.44
C ASN A 174 1.26 14.64 -4.96
N SER A 175 1.07 13.37 -4.58
CA SER A 175 1.15 12.93 -3.17
C SER A 175 2.48 13.36 -2.54
N LEU A 176 3.57 13.21 -3.28
CA LEU A 176 4.90 13.66 -2.88
C LEU A 176 5.16 15.13 -3.24
N ALA A 177 4.84 15.57 -4.47
CA ALA A 177 5.22 16.91 -4.94
C ALA A 177 4.62 18.05 -4.10
N ASN A 178 3.42 17.86 -3.54
CA ASN A 178 2.73 18.85 -2.73
C ASN A 178 3.54 19.28 -1.49
N SER A 179 4.28 18.36 -0.86
CA SER A 179 5.16 18.66 0.29
C SER A 179 6.24 19.71 -0.03
N PHE A 180 6.58 19.85 -1.31
CA PHE A 180 7.58 20.78 -1.81
C PHE A 180 6.99 22.01 -2.51
N ASP A 181 5.71 22.34 -2.25
CA ASP A 181 4.98 23.45 -2.87
C ASP A 181 4.92 23.35 -4.42
N LEU A 182 4.85 22.12 -4.94
CA LEU A 182 4.79 21.82 -6.37
C LEU A 182 3.57 20.97 -6.69
N ILE A 183 2.87 21.30 -7.77
CA ILE A 183 1.72 20.54 -8.25
C ILE A 183 1.87 20.33 -9.75
N PHE A 184 1.83 19.08 -10.20
CA PHE A 184 1.68 18.71 -11.59
C PHE A 184 0.20 18.82 -11.98
N ASN A 185 -0.11 19.58 -13.03
CA ASN A 185 -1.49 19.75 -13.48
C ASN A 185 -1.89 18.61 -14.43
N GLY A 186 -3.15 18.19 -14.42
CA GLY A 186 -3.73 17.23 -15.39
C GLY A 186 -3.91 17.78 -16.80
N ASP A 187 -2.88 18.42 -17.37
CA ASP A 187 -2.90 18.98 -18.71
C ASP A 187 -1.75 18.44 -19.58
N TYR A 188 -1.90 18.57 -20.90
CA TYR A 188 -0.77 18.52 -21.80
C TYR A 188 -0.58 19.89 -22.44
N LEU A 189 0.67 20.25 -22.66
CA LEU A 189 1.01 21.52 -23.26
C LEU A 189 1.14 21.42 -24.78
N TYR A 190 0.80 22.51 -25.45
CA TYR A 190 0.97 22.62 -26.89
C TYR A 190 1.31 24.03 -27.37
N ASN A 191 2.13 24.12 -28.42
CA ASN A 191 2.45 25.36 -29.13
C ASN A 191 2.30 25.14 -30.63
N THR A 192 1.36 25.85 -31.26
CA THR A 192 1.07 25.72 -32.70
C THR A 192 1.89 26.66 -33.58
N ILE A 193 2.72 27.52 -32.97
CA ILE A 193 3.53 28.54 -33.65
C ILE A 193 5.00 28.12 -33.68
N GLU A 194 5.59 27.85 -32.50
CA GLU A 194 6.98 27.45 -32.34
C GLU A 194 7.03 26.08 -31.63
N ASN A 195 7.40 25.06 -32.39
CA ASN A 195 7.47 23.68 -31.91
C ASN A 195 8.51 22.88 -32.70
N GLU A 196 8.93 21.76 -32.13
CA GLU A 196 9.89 20.84 -32.75
C GLU A 196 9.16 19.80 -33.62
N GLY A 197 8.54 20.28 -34.72
CA GLY A 197 7.90 19.43 -35.73
C GLY A 197 6.53 18.85 -35.36
N ASN A 198 6.20 18.78 -34.06
CA ASN A 198 4.88 18.43 -33.53
C ASN A 198 4.46 19.51 -32.52
N PHE A 199 3.20 19.95 -32.58
CA PHE A 199 2.65 20.99 -31.70
C PHE A 199 2.74 20.67 -30.20
N ARG A 200 2.93 19.41 -29.79
CA ARG A 200 3.17 19.02 -28.39
C ARG A 200 4.65 19.06 -27.98
N ASN A 201 5.57 19.18 -28.93
CA ASN A 201 7.00 19.28 -28.68
C ASN A 201 7.35 20.74 -28.38
N ILE A 202 7.31 21.11 -27.11
CA ILE A 202 7.47 22.47 -26.64
C ILE A 202 8.95 22.84 -26.66
N VAL A 203 9.28 23.87 -27.45
CA VAL A 203 10.61 24.48 -27.44
C VAL A 203 10.61 25.57 -26.37
N LEU A 204 11.47 25.41 -25.38
CA LEU A 204 11.72 26.38 -24.32
C LEU A 204 12.96 27.20 -24.67
N ASP A 205 12.87 28.51 -24.52
CA ASP A 205 13.97 29.43 -24.81
C ASP A 205 14.57 30.04 -23.54
N SER A 206 15.77 30.59 -23.68
CA SER A 206 16.48 31.30 -22.62
C SER A 206 15.72 32.48 -21.97
N VAL A 207 14.66 33.02 -22.59
CA VAL A 207 13.81 34.06 -21.98
C VAL A 207 12.90 33.44 -20.90
N GLY A 208 12.47 32.20 -21.11
CA GLY A 208 11.71 31.41 -20.14
C GLY A 208 12.52 30.79 -19.01
N PHE A 209 13.86 30.93 -19.00
CA PHE A 209 14.74 30.34 -17.99
C PHE A 209 15.01 31.28 -16.82
N THR A 210 14.85 30.77 -15.60
CA THR A 210 15.30 31.44 -14.38
C THR A 210 16.80 31.17 -14.17
N GLU A 211 17.57 32.16 -13.71
CA GLU A 211 18.99 31.98 -13.38
C GLU A 211 19.19 30.90 -12.30
N ASN A 212 19.78 29.77 -12.69
CA ASN A 212 20.07 28.62 -11.83
C ASN A 212 21.25 27.81 -12.41
N ALA A 213 21.88 26.95 -11.61
CA ALA A 213 22.88 26.01 -12.11
C ALA A 213 22.31 25.03 -13.16
N LEU A 214 21.05 24.62 -12.99
CA LEU A 214 20.30 23.72 -13.89
C LEU A 214 19.85 24.36 -15.23
N THR A 215 20.02 25.67 -15.38
CA THR A 215 19.70 26.41 -16.62
C THR A 215 20.92 27.13 -17.18
N ALA A 216 22.09 26.95 -16.55
CA ALA A 216 23.29 27.69 -16.90
C ALA A 216 23.76 27.33 -18.32
N GLU A 217 23.94 28.34 -19.17
CA GLU A 217 24.41 28.17 -20.55
C GLU A 217 23.51 27.26 -21.42
N LEU A 218 22.22 27.15 -21.07
CA LEU A 218 21.20 26.62 -21.97
C LEU A 218 20.65 27.77 -22.82
N ASP A 219 20.59 27.58 -24.14
CA ASP A 219 19.95 28.50 -25.07
C ASP A 219 18.51 28.04 -25.36
N GLN A 220 18.32 26.75 -25.69
CA GLN A 220 17.01 26.15 -25.97
C GLN A 220 16.93 24.67 -25.57
N VAL A 221 15.81 24.27 -24.96
CA VAL A 221 15.49 22.89 -24.53
C VAL A 221 14.17 22.47 -25.16
N VAL A 222 13.98 21.19 -25.48
CA VAL A 222 12.71 20.66 -26.02
C VAL A 222 12.15 19.58 -25.11
N LEU A 223 10.87 19.73 -24.74
CA LEU A 223 10.10 18.74 -23.98
C LEU A 223 8.96 18.19 -24.86
N TYR A 224 8.67 16.89 -24.80
CA TYR A 224 7.89 16.19 -25.84
C TYR A 224 6.49 15.73 -25.39
N GLY A 225 6.29 15.56 -24.08
CA GLY A 225 4.99 15.32 -23.45
C GLY A 225 4.99 15.99 -22.08
N ALA A 226 4.84 17.32 -22.05
CA ALA A 226 4.92 18.07 -20.82
C ALA A 226 3.55 18.44 -20.25
N HIS A 227 3.35 18.22 -18.95
CA HIS A 227 2.34 18.95 -18.17
C HIS A 227 2.88 20.31 -17.73
N SER A 228 1.98 21.23 -17.38
CA SER A 228 2.34 22.40 -16.60
C SER A 228 2.47 22.08 -15.11
N LEU A 229 3.32 22.85 -14.44
CA LEU A 229 3.50 22.86 -13.00
C LEU A 229 2.87 24.12 -12.41
N GLN A 230 2.12 23.96 -11.32
CA GLN A 230 1.80 25.05 -10.41
C GLN A 230 2.85 25.11 -9.30
N VAL A 231 3.30 26.32 -9.00
CA VAL A 231 4.41 26.61 -8.09
C VAL A 231 3.90 27.45 -6.93
N GLY A 232 4.00 26.91 -5.71
CA GLY A 232 3.64 27.54 -4.44
C GLY A 232 4.71 28.50 -3.91
N ALA A 233 4.57 28.92 -2.66
CA ALA A 233 5.43 29.95 -2.06
C ALA A 233 6.86 29.45 -1.76
N GLY A 234 7.00 28.17 -1.41
CA GLY A 234 8.26 27.48 -1.16
C GLY A 234 8.93 26.92 -2.40
N ALA A 235 8.44 27.21 -3.61
CA ALA A 235 9.05 26.76 -4.86
C ALA A 235 9.23 27.91 -5.87
N LYS A 236 9.98 27.65 -6.95
CA LYS A 236 10.29 28.61 -8.00
C LYS A 236 10.27 27.95 -9.37
N ALA A 237 9.66 28.63 -10.35
CA ALA A 237 9.72 28.22 -11.74
C ALA A 237 11.18 28.27 -12.25
N LEU A 238 11.62 27.19 -12.88
CA LEU A 238 12.94 27.05 -13.49
C LEU A 238 12.88 27.31 -15.00
N MET A 239 11.87 26.74 -15.66
CA MET A 239 11.61 26.95 -17.09
C MET A 239 10.11 27.17 -17.33
N ALA A 240 9.79 28.18 -18.14
CA ALA A 240 8.41 28.50 -18.53
C ALA A 240 8.26 28.57 -20.06
N GLY A 241 7.08 28.19 -20.53
CA GLY A 241 6.68 28.32 -21.93
C GLY A 241 6.48 29.78 -22.33
N ASP A 242 6.59 30.05 -23.63
CA ASP A 242 6.35 31.36 -24.20
C ASP A 242 4.85 31.77 -24.17
N ASP A 243 4.56 32.98 -24.65
CA ASP A 243 3.19 33.51 -24.76
C ASP A 243 2.30 32.71 -25.74
N ASN A 244 2.82 31.70 -26.44
CA ASN A 244 2.09 30.89 -27.41
C ASN A 244 2.01 29.41 -26.99
N THR A 245 2.47 29.08 -25.78
CA THR A 245 2.33 27.75 -25.19
C THR A 245 1.01 27.69 -24.41
N TRP A 246 0.16 26.73 -24.76
CA TRP A 246 -1.20 26.56 -24.26
C TRP A 246 -1.33 25.30 -23.44
N SER A 247 -2.22 25.34 -22.44
CA SER A 247 -2.65 24.19 -21.65
C SER A 247 -3.94 23.62 -22.24
N SER A 248 -4.02 22.29 -22.39
CA SER A 248 -5.22 21.58 -22.83
C SER A 248 -6.38 21.66 -21.83
N ALA A 249 -6.10 21.82 -20.53
CA ALA A 249 -7.12 21.87 -19.49
C ALA A 249 -7.76 23.27 -19.38
N THR A 250 -6.97 24.33 -19.58
CA THR A 250 -7.45 25.70 -19.35
C THR A 250 -7.73 26.49 -20.63
N ASP A 251 -7.24 26.02 -21.79
CA ASP A 251 -7.24 26.77 -23.06
C ASP A 251 -6.70 28.20 -22.88
N ARG A 252 -5.68 28.37 -22.04
CA ARG A 252 -5.02 29.66 -21.80
C ARG A 252 -3.54 29.60 -22.22
N PRO A 253 -3.04 30.62 -22.93
CA PRO A 253 -1.63 30.71 -23.27
C PRO A 253 -0.80 31.45 -22.23
N GLY A 254 0.49 31.13 -22.19
CA GLY A 254 1.53 31.91 -21.53
C GLY A 254 1.58 31.75 -20.01
N GLY A 255 2.81 31.84 -19.47
CA GLY A 255 3.05 31.74 -18.02
C GLY A 255 2.91 30.33 -17.44
N LEU A 256 2.96 29.30 -18.28
CA LEU A 256 2.94 27.90 -17.87
C LEU A 256 4.36 27.46 -17.54
N THR A 257 4.56 26.91 -16.34
CA THR A 257 5.86 26.40 -15.89
C THR A 257 5.99 24.93 -16.31
N LEU A 258 7.13 24.53 -16.86
CA LEU A 258 7.38 23.14 -17.27
C LEU A 258 8.45 22.44 -16.42
N ALA A 259 9.31 23.24 -15.78
CA ALA A 259 10.26 22.76 -14.79
C ALA A 259 10.31 23.73 -13.61
N ALA A 260 10.44 23.21 -12.40
CA ALA A 260 10.47 23.99 -11.18
C ALA A 260 11.43 23.39 -10.16
N THR A 261 11.81 24.20 -9.18
CA THR A 261 12.69 23.78 -8.08
C THR A 261 12.16 24.30 -6.74
N ALA A 262 12.35 23.53 -5.67
CA ALA A 262 12.05 24.01 -4.33
C ALA A 262 12.97 25.19 -3.94
N ALA A 263 12.57 25.99 -2.96
CA ALA A 263 13.29 27.21 -2.56
C ALA A 263 14.71 26.93 -2.03
N ASN A 264 14.93 25.74 -1.45
CA ASN A 264 16.24 25.26 -1.01
C ASN A 264 17.15 24.82 -2.18
N GLY A 265 16.60 24.65 -3.39
CA GLY A 265 17.32 24.17 -4.56
C GLY A 265 17.66 22.68 -4.54
N ASN A 266 17.08 21.90 -3.63
CA ASN A 266 17.33 20.46 -3.48
C ASN A 266 16.32 19.58 -4.21
N VAL A 267 15.27 20.17 -4.77
CA VAL A 267 14.23 19.45 -5.53
C VAL A 267 14.18 19.97 -6.95
N LEU A 268 14.09 19.09 -7.93
CA LEU A 268 13.83 19.39 -9.33
C LEU A 268 12.60 18.62 -9.79
N ALA A 269 11.58 19.34 -10.24
CA ALA A 269 10.41 18.77 -10.91
C ALA A 269 10.42 19.15 -12.38
N VAL A 270 10.20 18.18 -13.27
CA VAL A 270 10.06 18.40 -14.72
C VAL A 270 8.80 17.67 -15.19
N GLY A 271 7.92 18.39 -15.89
CA GLY A 271 6.65 17.84 -16.35
C GLY A 271 6.75 16.84 -17.52
N ASP A 272 7.96 16.43 -17.93
CA ASP A 272 8.24 15.56 -19.07
C ASP A 272 9.40 14.60 -18.74
N ILE A 273 9.29 13.33 -19.15
CA ILE A 273 10.37 12.33 -19.13
C ILE A 273 11.00 12.11 -20.52
N GLN A 274 10.25 12.38 -21.59
CA GLN A 274 10.58 11.96 -22.95
C GLN A 274 11.90 12.56 -23.47
N PHE A 275 12.27 13.77 -23.01
CA PHE A 275 13.55 14.39 -23.38
C PHE A 275 14.80 13.56 -23.06
N LEU A 276 14.70 12.57 -22.17
CA LEU A 276 15.79 11.64 -21.82
C LEU A 276 16.06 10.57 -22.90
N MET A 277 15.08 10.29 -23.76
CA MET A 277 15.07 9.14 -24.66
C MET A 277 15.76 9.41 -25.99
N GLU A 278 16.13 8.36 -26.74
CA GLU A 278 16.58 8.51 -28.13
C GLU A 278 15.38 8.74 -29.07
N PRO A 279 15.41 9.72 -30.00
CA PRO A 279 16.52 10.63 -30.33
C PRO A 279 16.52 11.96 -29.55
N TYR A 280 15.56 12.17 -28.65
CA TYR A 280 15.25 13.45 -28.02
C TYR A 280 16.39 14.03 -27.16
N TYR A 281 17.21 13.21 -26.51
CA TYR A 281 18.37 13.71 -25.76
C TYR A 281 19.41 14.42 -26.66
N THR A 282 19.38 14.19 -27.98
CA THR A 282 20.33 14.80 -28.93
C THR A 282 19.86 16.16 -29.48
N VAL A 283 18.61 16.55 -29.22
CA VAL A 283 17.97 17.72 -29.81
C VAL A 283 18.26 18.96 -28.98
N LEU A 284 18.70 20.04 -29.64
CA LEU A 284 19.09 21.31 -29.01
C LEU A 284 19.97 21.06 -27.76
N ASP A 285 19.74 21.77 -26.66
CA ASP A 285 20.55 21.65 -25.44
C ASP A 285 20.08 20.54 -24.48
N ASN A 286 19.20 19.62 -24.90
CA ASN A 286 18.72 18.53 -24.04
C ASN A 286 19.89 17.70 -23.46
N ALA A 287 20.89 17.36 -24.28
CA ALA A 287 22.08 16.64 -23.82
C ALA A 287 22.83 17.38 -22.69
N ARG A 288 22.84 18.71 -22.73
CA ARG A 288 23.49 19.56 -21.74
C ARG A 288 22.62 19.69 -20.48
N PHE A 289 21.31 19.85 -20.64
CA PHE A 289 20.37 19.88 -19.53
C PHE A 289 20.42 18.56 -18.73
N ILE A 290 20.45 17.42 -19.41
CA ILE A 290 20.60 16.10 -18.76
C ILE A 290 21.92 15.98 -18.00
N ALA A 291 23.01 16.53 -18.54
CA ALA A 291 24.28 16.57 -17.81
C ALA A 291 24.20 17.42 -16.54
N GLN A 292 23.46 18.54 -16.56
CA GLN A 292 23.23 19.37 -15.36
C GLN A 292 22.32 18.67 -14.33
N ILE A 293 21.33 17.89 -14.78
CA ILE A 293 20.54 17.01 -13.90
C ILE A 293 21.47 15.97 -13.26
N ALA A 294 22.38 15.37 -14.03
CA ALA A 294 23.34 14.41 -13.48
C ALA A 294 24.30 15.07 -12.48
N ASP A 295 24.75 16.31 -12.71
CA ASP A 295 25.54 17.08 -11.73
C ASP A 295 24.75 17.31 -10.44
N PHE A 296 23.48 17.72 -10.57
CA PHE A 296 22.58 17.94 -9.46
C PHE A 296 22.38 16.67 -8.62
N LEU A 297 22.12 15.53 -9.24
CA LEU A 297 21.93 14.24 -8.58
C LEU A 297 23.23 13.67 -7.96
N SER A 298 24.38 14.07 -8.48
CA SER A 298 25.69 13.57 -8.02
C SER A 298 26.30 14.42 -6.91
N GLU A 299 25.74 15.59 -6.61
CA GLU A 299 26.31 16.48 -5.60
C GLU A 299 26.30 15.80 -4.23
N PRO A 300 27.46 15.65 -3.55
CA PRO A 300 27.52 14.99 -2.26
C PRO A 300 26.67 15.76 -1.24
N ILE A 301 25.85 15.03 -0.48
CA ILE A 301 25.17 15.59 0.68
C ILE A 301 26.26 16.02 1.66
N ARG A 302 26.29 17.30 2.05
CA ARG A 302 27.03 17.73 3.24
C ARG A 302 26.23 17.23 4.44
N ARG A 303 26.49 15.98 4.81
CA ARG A 303 25.80 15.31 5.91
C ARG A 303 26.33 15.89 7.22
N ASP A 304 25.50 16.67 7.89
CA ASP A 304 25.66 16.96 9.32
C ASP A 304 25.11 15.71 10.04
N PHE A 305 25.99 14.77 10.38
CA PHE A 305 25.56 13.52 11.00
C PHE A 305 25.16 13.75 12.45
N THR A 306 24.11 13.06 12.89
CA THR A 306 23.62 13.08 14.26
C THR A 306 23.85 11.73 14.93
N VAL A 307 23.66 11.66 16.25
CA VAL A 307 23.73 10.38 16.99
C VAL A 307 22.69 9.36 16.47
N ALA A 308 21.55 9.84 15.98
CA ALA A 308 20.49 9.03 15.38
C ALA A 308 20.92 8.31 14.08
N ASP A 309 21.99 8.78 13.42
CA ASP A 309 22.51 8.19 12.19
C ASP A 309 23.47 7.01 12.43
N PHE A 310 23.65 6.57 13.69
CA PHE A 310 24.48 5.40 14.01
C PHE A 310 23.90 4.13 13.38
N PRO A 311 24.74 3.23 12.82
CA PRO A 311 26.20 3.30 12.64
C PRO A 311 26.61 3.85 11.25
N TYR A 312 25.66 4.37 10.47
CA TYR A 312 25.83 4.68 9.04
C TYR A 312 26.73 5.87 8.77
N PHE A 313 26.96 6.72 9.77
CA PHE A 313 28.00 7.73 9.66
C PHE A 313 29.40 7.13 9.65
N PHE A 314 29.66 5.89 10.09
CA PHE A 314 31.01 5.33 10.05
C PHE A 314 31.44 4.81 8.67
N ALA A 315 32.75 4.81 8.42
CA ALA A 315 33.40 4.03 7.38
C ALA A 315 33.26 2.51 7.63
N ASP A 316 33.64 1.68 6.65
CA ASP A 316 33.42 0.22 6.70
C ASP A 316 34.22 -0.48 7.81
N GLU A 317 35.35 0.10 8.24
CA GLU A 317 36.17 -0.40 9.35
C GLU A 317 36.06 0.56 10.54
N ILE A 318 35.75 0.01 11.72
CA ILE A 318 35.53 0.76 12.97
C ILE A 318 36.37 0.13 14.08
N ASP A 319 37.12 0.96 14.80
CA ASP A 319 37.88 0.53 15.98
C ASP A 319 37.05 0.70 17.27
N LEU A 320 36.92 -0.36 18.07
CA LEU A 320 36.40 -0.31 19.44
C LEU A 320 37.54 -0.06 20.43
N VAL A 321 37.43 0.99 21.23
CA VAL A 321 38.42 1.40 22.24
C VAL A 321 37.74 1.51 23.60
N TYR A 322 38.30 0.87 24.63
CA TYR A 322 37.86 1.07 26.01
C TYR A 322 38.72 2.12 26.70
N THR A 323 38.09 3.07 27.40
CA THR A 323 38.82 4.09 28.15
C THR A 323 39.35 3.54 29.48
N GLY A 324 40.53 3.99 29.92
CA GLY A 324 41.09 3.61 31.23
C GLY A 324 41.73 2.23 31.30
N ALA A 325 41.89 1.55 30.15
CA ALA A 325 42.48 0.22 30.02
C ALA A 325 41.90 -0.83 31.00
N PRO A 326 40.59 -1.10 30.94
CA PRO A 326 39.90 -1.95 31.91
C PRO A 326 40.38 -3.40 31.89
N GLU A 327 40.22 -4.09 33.03
CA GLU A 327 40.38 -5.54 33.07
C GLU A 327 39.15 -6.21 32.43
N LEU A 328 39.32 -6.66 31.18
CA LEU A 328 38.29 -7.36 30.41
C LEU A 328 38.13 -8.82 30.89
N GLY A 329 37.02 -9.10 31.56
CA GLY A 329 36.58 -10.41 32.01
C GLY A 329 35.90 -11.23 30.91
N PRO A 330 35.45 -12.46 31.20
CA PRO A 330 34.80 -13.33 30.22
C PRO A 330 33.47 -12.76 29.72
N ASP A 331 32.73 -12.03 30.57
CA ASP A 331 31.39 -11.51 30.24
C ASP A 331 31.47 -10.35 29.24
N ALA A 332 32.54 -9.51 29.32
CA ALA A 332 32.79 -8.42 28.37
C ALA A 332 32.83 -8.84 26.89
N PHE A 333 33.07 -10.13 26.62
CA PHE A 333 33.08 -10.66 25.27
C PHE A 333 31.68 -10.81 24.70
N ASP A 334 30.66 -11.02 25.51
CA ASP A 334 29.28 -11.26 25.05
C ASP A 334 28.65 -9.97 24.51
N GLU A 335 28.86 -8.82 25.15
CA GLU A 335 28.37 -7.54 24.63
C GLU A 335 29.11 -7.13 23.35
N ILE A 336 30.43 -7.36 23.28
CA ILE A 336 31.24 -7.08 22.08
C ILE A 336 30.82 -7.97 20.90
N ILE A 337 30.54 -9.25 21.15
CA ILE A 337 30.06 -10.17 20.11
C ILE A 337 28.72 -9.69 19.56
N THR A 338 27.81 -9.24 20.42
CA THR A 338 26.50 -8.71 20.03
C THR A 338 26.65 -7.44 19.20
N LEU A 339 27.45 -6.47 19.67
CA LEU A 339 27.74 -5.24 18.92
C LEU A 339 28.40 -5.51 17.57
N GLN A 340 29.35 -6.43 17.52
CA GLN A 340 29.99 -6.82 16.27
C GLN A 340 29.00 -7.53 15.31
N ALA A 341 28.05 -8.31 15.83
CA ALA A 341 27.03 -8.96 15.02
C ALA A 341 26.05 -7.95 14.41
N SER A 342 25.55 -6.99 15.20
CA SER A 342 24.65 -5.93 14.71
C SER A 342 25.34 -5.03 13.69
N LEU A 343 26.57 -4.59 13.96
CA LEU A 343 27.35 -3.79 13.01
C LEU A 343 27.64 -4.53 11.70
N ARG A 344 27.86 -5.85 11.75
CA ARG A 344 28.01 -6.66 10.53
C ARG A 344 26.74 -6.69 9.70
N GLY A 345 25.56 -6.63 10.34
CA GLY A 345 24.27 -6.48 9.65
C GLY A 345 24.16 -5.16 8.87
N ALA A 346 24.81 -4.09 9.36
CA ALA A 346 24.93 -2.80 8.69
C ALA A 346 26.19 -2.68 7.80
N GLU A 347 26.80 -3.81 7.44
CA GLU A 347 28.04 -3.88 6.63
C GLU A 347 29.27 -3.18 7.23
N LYS A 348 29.32 -3.05 8.56
CA LYS A 348 30.45 -2.48 9.30
C LYS A 348 31.28 -3.55 10.01
N ALA A 349 32.60 -3.43 9.92
CA ALA A 349 33.55 -4.33 10.56
C ALA A 349 34.13 -3.69 11.83
N LEU A 350 33.85 -4.29 12.99
CA LEU A 350 34.37 -3.84 14.29
C LEU A 350 35.65 -4.59 14.66
N THR A 351 36.71 -3.84 15.01
CA THR A 351 38.00 -4.34 15.49
C THR A 351 38.37 -3.76 16.86
N LEU A 352 38.86 -4.57 17.79
CA LEU A 352 39.33 -4.06 19.08
C LEU A 352 40.70 -3.39 18.92
N ALA A 353 40.82 -2.15 19.37
CA ALA A 353 42.06 -1.36 19.34
C ALA A 353 42.34 -0.68 20.68
N THR A 354 43.59 -0.27 20.88
CA THR A 354 43.97 0.65 21.97
C THR A 354 43.94 2.08 21.46
N ALA A 355 43.77 3.08 22.33
CA ALA A 355 43.78 4.50 21.95
C ALA A 355 45.05 4.89 21.15
N ASP A 356 46.21 4.29 21.47
CA ASP A 356 47.48 4.54 20.76
C ASP A 356 47.59 3.85 19.39
N SER A 357 46.76 2.83 19.12
CA SER A 357 46.81 1.99 17.91
C SER A 357 45.63 2.19 16.96
N GLN A 358 44.66 3.01 17.37
CA GLN A 358 43.48 3.38 16.57
C GLN A 358 43.90 3.94 15.21
N SER A 359 43.15 3.59 14.17
CA SER A 359 43.31 4.16 12.84
C SER A 359 41.94 4.35 12.17
N GLY A 360 41.50 5.60 12.04
CA GLY A 360 40.22 5.92 11.40
C GLY A 360 39.08 6.04 12.41
N ASP A 361 37.91 5.58 11.98
CA ASP A 361 36.66 5.71 12.73
C ASP A 361 36.65 4.82 13.98
N ALA A 362 36.12 5.34 15.09
CA ALA A 362 36.18 4.63 16.37
C ALA A 362 34.97 4.82 17.29
N ILE A 363 34.72 3.82 18.13
CA ILE A 363 33.76 3.84 19.24
C ILE A 363 34.56 3.75 20.54
N TYR A 364 34.45 4.76 21.39
CA TYR A 364 35.02 4.78 22.75
C TYR A 364 33.95 4.39 23.76
N LEU A 365 34.20 3.34 24.54
CA LEU A 365 33.33 2.91 25.63
C LEU A 365 34.05 3.08 26.98
N GLY A 366 33.40 3.65 27.98
CA GLY A 366 34.03 3.78 29.30
C GLY A 366 33.16 4.39 30.39
N LEU A 367 33.79 4.65 31.54
CA LEU A 367 33.15 5.30 32.68
C LEU A 367 33.55 6.77 32.77
N TYR A 368 32.68 7.60 33.37
CA TYR A 368 32.99 9.02 33.61
C TYR A 368 34.31 9.23 34.36
N ASN A 369 34.60 8.38 35.35
CA ASN A 369 35.83 8.46 36.14
C ASN A 369 37.10 8.08 35.36
N GLN A 370 36.96 7.39 34.22
CA GLN A 370 38.06 6.92 33.39
C GLN A 370 38.07 7.58 32.00
N SER A 371 37.64 8.84 31.91
CA SER A 371 37.41 9.56 30.65
C SER A 371 38.61 10.35 30.11
N ASP A 372 39.80 10.20 30.72
CA ASP A 372 41.01 10.96 30.37
C ASP A 372 41.38 10.88 28.87
N GLU A 373 41.17 9.71 28.25
CA GLU A 373 41.47 9.48 26.83
C GLU A 373 40.57 10.27 25.88
N VAL A 374 39.37 10.64 26.32
CA VAL A 374 38.36 11.38 25.54
C VAL A 374 38.17 12.81 26.02
N ALA A 375 38.96 13.26 27.00
CA ALA A 375 38.81 14.59 27.62
C ALA A 375 38.91 15.74 26.62
N ASP A 376 39.80 15.63 25.62
CA ASP A 376 39.94 16.64 24.55
C ASP A 376 38.68 16.69 23.66
N LEU A 377 38.07 15.53 23.34
CA LEU A 377 36.84 15.43 22.54
C LEU A 377 35.65 16.05 23.29
N LEU A 378 35.52 15.75 24.58
CA LEU A 378 34.49 16.34 25.44
C LEU A 378 34.65 17.86 25.54
N ALA A 379 35.88 18.36 25.72
CA ALA A 379 36.15 19.78 25.82
C ALA A 379 35.87 20.54 24.52
N GLU A 380 36.16 19.95 23.35
CA GLU A 380 35.83 20.52 22.04
C GLU A 380 34.32 20.61 21.81
N ALA A 381 33.57 19.62 22.28
CA ALA A 381 32.10 19.63 22.31
C ALA A 381 31.50 20.55 23.38
N GLY A 382 32.33 21.22 24.20
CA GLY A 382 31.87 22.11 25.27
C GLY A 382 31.28 21.39 26.49
N ILE A 383 31.64 20.11 26.67
CA ILE A 383 31.20 19.25 27.77
C ILE A 383 32.25 19.29 28.89
N THR A 384 31.80 19.40 30.13
CA THR A 384 32.67 19.33 31.32
C THR A 384 32.10 18.35 32.32
N LEU A 385 32.93 17.39 32.76
CA LEU A 385 32.61 16.41 33.79
C LEU A 385 33.09 16.94 35.15
N LEU A 386 32.17 17.13 36.10
CA LEU A 386 32.47 17.58 37.46
C LEU A 386 32.33 16.40 38.41
N ILE A 387 33.44 15.99 39.04
CA ILE A 387 33.52 14.91 40.03
C ILE A 387 34.22 15.45 41.29
N ASP A 388 33.45 15.99 42.24
CA ASP A 388 33.95 16.48 43.54
C ASP A 388 33.20 15.84 44.74
N PRO A 389 33.88 15.15 45.68
CA PRO A 389 35.31 14.81 45.72
C PRO A 389 35.73 13.81 44.63
N GLU A 390 37.01 13.71 44.29
CA GLU A 390 37.52 12.72 43.33
C GLU A 390 37.19 11.27 43.76
N ILE A 391 36.83 10.40 42.81
CA ILE A 391 36.59 8.97 43.08
C ILE A 391 37.88 8.22 42.79
N LEU A 392 38.44 7.62 43.82
CA LEU A 392 39.73 6.96 43.77
C LEU A 392 39.54 5.46 43.53
N THR A 393 40.38 4.89 42.69
CA THR A 393 40.47 3.43 42.52
C THR A 393 40.96 2.75 43.80
N GLU A 394 40.81 1.42 43.92
CA GLU A 394 41.34 0.67 45.07
C GLU A 394 42.86 0.87 45.22
N ALA A 395 43.57 0.94 44.09
CA ALA A 395 45.01 1.18 44.06
C ALA A 395 45.39 2.57 44.61
N GLU A 396 44.66 3.61 44.22
CA GLU A 396 44.90 4.98 44.67
C GLU A 396 44.51 5.19 46.12
N THR A 397 43.40 4.60 46.55
CA THR A 397 42.97 4.58 47.94
C THR A 397 44.03 3.92 48.82
N ALA A 398 44.57 2.77 48.40
CA ALA A 398 45.65 2.09 49.12
C ALA A 398 46.95 2.92 49.18
N VAL A 399 47.26 3.74 48.17
CA VAL A 399 48.41 4.65 48.19
C VAL A 399 48.19 5.77 49.21
N LEU A 400 47.01 6.39 49.22
CA LEU A 400 46.66 7.47 50.15
C LEU A 400 46.60 7.01 51.61
N GLU A 401 46.07 5.81 51.86
CA GLU A 401 46.09 5.19 53.19
C GLU A 401 47.52 4.92 53.69
N ASN A 402 48.42 4.49 52.79
CA ASN A 402 49.83 4.28 53.10
C ASN A 402 50.61 5.59 53.32
N GLU A 403 50.25 6.68 52.65
CA GLU A 403 50.82 8.00 52.88
C GLU A 403 50.34 8.62 54.21
N ASN A 404 49.06 8.45 54.55
CA ASN A 404 48.52 8.89 55.84
C ASN A 404 49.08 8.10 57.02
N ALA A 405 49.29 6.78 56.87
CA ALA A 405 49.89 5.93 57.91
C ALA A 405 51.36 6.26 58.22
N ASN A 406 52.07 6.96 57.32
CA ASN A 406 53.45 7.40 57.53
C ASN A 406 53.58 8.83 58.08
N SER A 407 52.46 9.51 58.39
CA SER A 407 52.45 10.91 58.83
C SER A 407 52.33 11.12 60.36
N ASP A 408 52.15 10.05 61.16
CA ASP A 408 52.05 10.16 62.62
C ASP A 408 53.40 9.86 63.32
N ASP A 409 54.23 10.89 63.45
CA ASP A 409 55.33 10.92 64.42
C ASP A 409 55.19 12.17 65.33
N GLY A 410 54.37 12.03 66.37
CA GLY A 410 54.66 12.51 67.73
C GLY A 410 54.19 13.91 68.15
N ALA A 411 53.32 13.96 69.17
CA ALA A 411 53.60 14.66 70.43
C ALA A 411 52.50 14.46 71.50
N ASP A 412 52.94 14.10 72.71
CA ASP A 412 52.22 14.03 73.98
C ASP A 412 51.44 15.31 74.35
N ALA A 413 50.29 15.18 75.03
CA ALA A 413 50.09 15.70 76.41
C ALA A 413 48.64 15.55 76.96
N GLU A 414 48.59 14.89 78.12
CA GLU A 414 47.79 15.18 79.33
C GLU A 414 46.27 14.85 79.39
N GLU A 415 45.98 13.84 80.24
CA GLU A 415 44.72 13.64 80.97
C GLU A 415 44.42 14.83 81.90
N GLU A 416 43.18 15.34 81.90
CA GLU A 416 42.49 15.72 83.14
C GLU A 416 40.99 15.41 83.05
N ALA A 417 40.48 14.76 84.10
CA ALA A 417 39.08 14.46 84.31
C ALA A 417 38.38 15.62 85.05
N ILE A 418 37.19 16.02 84.60
CA ILE A 418 36.23 16.79 85.40
C ILE A 418 34.80 16.26 85.16
N ASP A 419 34.19 15.76 86.24
CA ASP A 419 32.75 15.54 86.39
C ASP A 419 31.96 16.85 86.21
N ASN A 420 30.85 16.81 85.49
CA ASN A 420 29.69 17.64 85.86
C ASN A 420 28.38 17.06 85.34
N GLU A 421 27.47 16.77 86.28
CA GLU A 421 26.05 16.61 86.02
C GLU A 421 25.41 17.95 85.61
N ASN A 422 24.38 17.83 84.77
CA ASN A 422 23.15 18.64 84.71
C ASN A 422 22.92 19.56 83.49
N ASP A 423 21.72 19.37 82.91
CA ASP A 423 20.91 20.27 82.07
C ASP A 423 21.51 20.84 80.77
N ALA A 424 21.00 20.38 79.63
CA ALA A 424 19.98 21.09 78.84
C ALA A 424 19.94 20.52 77.41
N ALA A 425 18.72 20.44 76.85
CA ALA A 425 18.48 20.20 75.44
C ALA A 425 19.36 21.12 74.58
N ALA A 426 20.19 20.53 73.74
CA ALA A 426 20.89 21.19 72.67
C ALA A 426 20.47 20.49 71.37
N ASP A 427 20.01 21.32 70.44
CA ASP A 427 19.58 20.96 69.10
C ASP A 427 20.61 20.03 68.43
N GLU A 428 20.12 18.88 67.94
CA GLU A 428 20.82 18.14 66.89
C GLU A 428 20.77 19.04 65.65
N GLU A 429 21.83 19.81 65.39
CA GLU A 429 22.06 20.31 64.05
C GLU A 429 22.23 19.09 63.14
N PRO A 430 21.49 18.98 62.03
CA PRO A 430 21.75 17.94 61.06
C PRO A 430 23.17 18.15 60.54
N VAL A 431 23.99 17.10 60.62
CA VAL A 431 25.24 17.02 59.87
C VAL A 431 24.86 17.32 58.42
N ALA A 432 25.41 18.40 57.85
CA ALA A 432 25.19 18.72 56.45
C ALA A 432 25.60 17.49 55.64
N GLU A 433 24.67 16.92 54.87
CA GLU A 433 25.01 15.92 53.86
C GLU A 433 26.12 16.54 53.00
N GLU A 434 27.27 15.87 52.91
CA GLU A 434 28.30 16.28 51.98
C GLU A 434 27.69 16.21 50.57
N SER A 435 27.53 17.36 49.94
CA SER A 435 27.00 17.43 48.58
C SER A 435 28.08 16.92 47.63
N PHE A 436 27.89 15.71 47.12
CA PHE A 436 28.72 15.19 46.03
C PHE A 436 28.30 15.86 44.72
N ASP A 437 29.17 16.68 44.16
CA ASP A 437 28.95 17.28 42.84
C ASP A 437 29.43 16.28 41.77
N ARG A 438 28.48 15.54 41.20
CA ARG A 438 28.66 14.53 40.14
C ARG A 438 27.82 14.88 38.92
N LEU A 439 28.32 15.82 38.12
CA LEU A 439 27.51 16.50 37.10
C LEU A 439 28.18 16.49 35.72
N ILE A 440 27.36 16.27 34.70
CA ILE A 440 27.65 16.50 33.28
C ILE A 440 27.18 17.92 32.97
N GLN A 441 28.09 18.82 32.62
CA GLN A 441 27.76 20.17 32.19
C GLN A 441 27.86 20.26 30.67
N SER A 442 26.76 20.60 30.01
CA SER A 442 26.68 20.72 28.55
C SER A 442 25.75 21.85 28.12
N SER A 443 25.57 22.05 26.82
CA SER A 443 24.55 22.96 26.27
C SER A 443 23.11 22.55 26.58
N LEU A 444 22.86 21.26 26.84
CA LEU A 444 21.57 20.73 27.27
C LEU A 444 21.25 21.03 28.74
N GLY A 445 22.25 21.45 29.52
CA GLY A 445 22.14 21.76 30.94
C GLY A 445 23.08 20.95 31.82
N ASN A 446 22.83 20.99 33.13
CA ASN A 446 23.58 20.23 34.12
C ASN A 446 22.77 19.00 34.53
N VAL A 447 23.29 17.81 34.26
CA VAL A 447 22.62 16.53 34.55
C VAL A 447 23.48 15.70 35.50
N HIS A 448 22.87 14.93 36.39
CA HIS A 448 23.61 14.02 37.27
C HIS A 448 24.19 12.85 36.48
N MET A 449 25.44 12.46 36.78
CA MET A 449 26.07 11.29 36.16
C MET A 449 25.34 9.98 36.52
N SER A 450 24.86 9.87 37.76
CA SER A 450 24.05 8.71 38.18
C SER A 450 22.74 8.68 37.38
N GLY A 451 22.46 7.52 36.80
CA GLY A 451 21.26 7.28 36.01
C GLY A 451 21.32 7.82 34.57
N THR A 452 22.43 8.44 34.16
CA THR A 452 22.55 9.12 32.86
C THR A 452 23.82 8.71 32.13
N ALA A 453 23.66 8.19 30.92
CA ALA A 453 24.74 7.96 29.98
C ALA A 453 24.86 9.12 28.98
N LEU A 454 26.09 9.36 28.54
CA LEU A 454 26.45 10.35 27.55
C LEU A 454 26.87 9.63 26.27
N ILE A 455 26.27 10.02 25.15
CA ILE A 455 26.65 9.59 23.80
C ILE A 455 27.00 10.84 23.01
N LEU A 456 28.26 10.96 22.57
CA LEU A 456 28.77 12.10 21.82
C LEU A 456 29.35 11.63 20.49
N LEU A 457 28.84 12.19 19.39
CA LEU A 457 29.45 12.09 18.07
C LEU A 457 30.42 13.26 17.86
N ASP A 458 31.68 12.94 17.63
CA ASP A 458 32.70 13.88 17.21
C ASP A 458 33.04 13.70 15.73
N GLU A 459 32.97 14.80 14.99
CA GLU A 459 33.32 14.90 13.57
C GLU A 459 34.57 15.77 13.35
N SER A 460 35.39 15.99 14.40
CA SER A 460 36.60 16.80 14.31
C SER A 460 37.66 16.13 13.42
N GLY A 461 37.70 16.52 12.14
CA GLY A 461 38.72 16.10 11.19
C GLY A 461 38.17 15.26 10.03
N SER A 462 38.88 14.19 9.65
CA SER A 462 38.47 13.26 8.57
C SER A 462 38.00 11.91 9.09
N GLU A 463 37.94 11.74 10.40
CA GLU A 463 37.58 10.51 11.12
C GLU A 463 36.40 10.84 12.02
N ARG A 464 35.51 9.86 12.22
CA ARG A 464 34.34 10.00 13.09
C ARG A 464 34.53 9.18 14.36
N ARG A 465 34.16 9.76 15.50
CA ARG A 465 34.35 9.12 16.81
C ARG A 465 33.05 9.19 17.60
N LEU A 466 32.56 8.04 18.06
CA LEU A 466 31.44 7.98 18.98
C LEU A 466 31.97 7.71 20.39
N VAL A 467 31.70 8.59 21.34
CA VAL A 467 32.09 8.46 22.74
C VAL A 467 30.86 8.11 23.56
N VAL A 468 30.92 6.98 24.28
CA VAL A 468 29.86 6.49 25.16
C VAL A 468 30.41 6.37 26.57
N LEU A 469 29.85 7.16 27.50
CA LEU A 469 30.25 7.17 28.91
C LEU A 469 29.05 6.93 29.82
N ALA A 470 29.24 6.15 30.89
CA ALA A 470 28.25 5.93 31.93
C ALA A 470 28.88 6.03 33.34
N ALA A 471 28.04 5.96 34.38
CA ALA A 471 28.50 6.01 35.76
C ALA A 471 28.97 4.64 36.27
N SER A 472 28.33 3.53 35.85
CA SER A 472 28.72 2.17 36.19
C SER A 472 28.86 1.25 34.97
N LYS A 473 29.44 0.06 35.18
CA LYS A 473 29.45 -1.03 34.18
C LYS A 473 28.05 -1.33 33.64
N GLU A 474 27.08 -1.51 34.54
CA GLU A 474 25.70 -1.84 34.19
C GLU A 474 25.04 -0.71 33.37
N GLY A 475 25.31 0.54 33.73
CA GLY A 475 24.82 1.69 32.97
C GLY A 475 25.43 1.76 31.56
N LEU A 476 26.71 1.40 31.43
CA LEU A 476 27.39 1.32 30.12
C LEU A 476 26.78 0.21 29.26
N GLU A 477 26.54 -0.98 29.81
CA GLU A 477 25.92 -2.11 29.11
C GLU A 477 24.51 -1.77 28.60
N ASN A 478 23.68 -1.17 29.44
CA ASN A 478 22.34 -0.72 29.03
C ASN A 478 22.40 0.33 27.91
N THR A 479 23.41 1.18 27.91
CA THR A 479 23.61 2.20 26.87
C THR A 479 24.09 1.57 25.56
N VAL A 480 24.98 0.58 25.62
CA VAL A 480 25.37 -0.19 24.44
C VAL A 480 24.17 -0.93 23.87
N SER A 481 23.33 -1.57 24.71
CA SER A 481 22.08 -2.19 24.26
C SER A 481 21.18 -1.19 23.52
N ARG A 482 21.04 0.03 24.04
CA ARG A 482 20.29 1.11 23.38
C ARG A 482 20.88 1.50 22.02
N LEU A 483 22.21 1.52 21.86
CA LEU A 483 22.84 1.74 20.56
C LEU A 483 22.59 0.57 19.59
N LEU A 484 22.43 -0.65 20.10
CA LEU A 484 22.07 -1.81 19.29
C LEU A 484 20.62 -1.73 18.82
N ASP A 485 19.72 -1.12 19.59
CA ASP A 485 18.33 -0.91 19.19
C ASP A 485 18.23 0.00 17.95
N LEU A 486 19.19 0.90 17.70
CA LEU A 486 19.29 1.67 16.45
C LEU A 486 19.53 0.79 15.20
N ILE A 487 19.73 -0.52 15.39
CA ILE A 487 19.95 -1.53 14.34
C ILE A 487 19.07 -2.76 14.66
N PRO A 488 17.82 -2.89 14.15
CA PRO A 488 17.24 -2.22 12.98
C PRO A 488 16.18 -1.15 13.29
N LEU A 489 15.87 -0.87 14.56
CA LEU A 489 14.81 0.06 14.92
C LEU A 489 15.25 1.50 14.63
N ASP A 490 14.30 2.42 14.55
CA ASP A 490 14.60 3.83 14.30
C ASP A 490 15.07 4.58 15.56
N ALA A 491 15.55 5.80 15.34
CA ALA A 491 15.99 6.68 16.41
C ALA A 491 14.83 7.15 17.30
N ASP A 492 13.60 7.17 16.79
CA ASP A 492 12.43 7.61 17.53
C ASP A 492 12.10 6.62 18.66
N TYR A 493 12.33 5.32 18.44
CA TYR A 493 12.26 4.30 19.49
C TYR A 493 13.48 4.32 20.41
N ALA A 494 14.69 4.16 19.86
CA ALA A 494 15.89 3.94 20.67
C ALA A 494 16.28 5.17 21.52
N LEU A 495 15.99 6.38 21.03
CA LEU A 495 16.35 7.65 21.68
C LEU A 495 15.14 8.39 22.28
N ALA A 496 13.96 7.78 22.35
CA ALA A 496 12.72 8.40 22.84
C ALA A 496 12.88 9.14 24.18
N ASP A 497 13.60 8.51 25.12
CA ASP A 497 13.80 9.03 26.48
C ASP A 497 15.10 9.85 26.65
N CYS A 498 15.81 10.14 25.56
CA CYS A 498 17.07 10.87 25.60
C CYS A 498 16.87 12.38 25.42
N LEU A 499 17.70 13.18 26.09
CA LEU A 499 17.87 14.59 25.75
C LEU A 499 18.82 14.71 24.57
N LEU A 500 18.30 15.17 23.43
CA LEU A 500 19.02 15.22 22.15
C LEU A 500 19.40 16.64 21.76
N GLN A 501 20.62 16.82 21.24
CA GLN A 501 21.05 18.02 20.54
C GLN A 501 22.14 17.68 19.52
N ASP A 502 21.82 17.72 18.23
CA ASP A 502 22.71 17.50 17.07
C ASP A 502 23.62 16.26 17.21
N ASN A 503 24.79 16.44 17.83
CA ASN A 503 25.83 15.43 17.99
C ASN A 503 25.92 14.87 19.43
N LEU A 504 25.03 15.26 20.34
CA LEU A 504 25.01 14.84 21.75
C LEU A 504 23.64 14.24 22.12
N ALA A 505 23.68 13.09 22.80
CA ALA A 505 22.53 12.49 23.47
C ALA A 505 22.86 12.21 24.94
N LEU A 506 21.98 12.61 25.85
CA LEU A 506 22.01 12.23 27.27
C LEU A 506 20.83 11.29 27.54
N CYS A 507 21.11 10.02 27.80
CA CYS A 507 20.11 8.97 27.87
C CYS A 507 20.02 8.36 29.27
N PRO A 508 18.83 7.96 29.75
CA PRO A 508 18.72 7.26 31.01
C PRO A 508 19.34 5.85 30.91
N THR A 509 20.14 5.48 31.91
CA THR A 509 20.75 4.13 32.03
C THR A 509 19.78 3.10 32.59
N ASN A 510 18.65 3.53 33.17
CA ASN A 510 17.66 2.69 33.85
C ASN A 510 18.21 1.87 35.04
N VAL A 511 19.38 2.25 35.58
CA VAL A 511 19.97 1.62 36.76
C VAL A 511 19.50 2.34 38.03
N THR A 512 18.91 1.60 38.97
CA THR A 512 18.38 2.19 40.21
C THR A 512 19.52 2.50 41.19
N ASN A 513 19.61 3.75 41.65
CA ASN A 513 20.67 4.22 42.55
C ASN A 513 22.09 3.95 41.99
N GLU A 514 22.28 4.15 40.68
CA GLU A 514 23.57 3.94 40.02
C GLU A 514 24.70 4.71 40.71
N GLU A 515 25.66 3.99 41.28
CA GLU A 515 26.88 4.58 41.83
C GLU A 515 27.85 4.95 40.70
N VAL A 516 28.62 6.01 40.90
CA VAL A 516 29.70 6.36 39.97
C VAL A 516 30.91 5.51 40.34
N GLU A 517 31.19 4.49 39.53
CA GLU A 517 32.28 3.54 39.75
C GLU A 517 33.64 4.16 39.46
N ALA A 518 34.66 3.73 40.20
CA ALA A 518 36.02 4.23 40.07
C ALA A 518 36.71 3.70 38.79
N GLU A 519 36.44 2.45 38.43
CA GLU A 519 37.05 1.76 37.30
C GLU A 519 36.13 0.69 36.72
N LEU A 520 36.23 0.46 35.41
CA LEU A 520 35.44 -0.52 34.71
C LEU A 520 36.02 -1.93 34.93
N LEU A 521 35.39 -2.69 35.83
CA LEU A 521 35.74 -4.07 36.12
C LEU A 521 34.72 -5.02 35.49
N THR A 522 35.12 -5.75 34.46
CA THR A 522 34.20 -6.68 33.79
C THR A 522 34.39 -8.13 34.21
N GLY A 523 35.25 -8.40 35.21
CA GLY A 523 35.46 -9.73 35.77
C GLY A 523 34.66 -9.97 37.05
N GLY A 524 33.71 -10.91 37.04
CA GLY A 524 33.01 -11.35 38.25
C GLY A 524 33.89 -12.24 39.15
N THR A 525 33.94 -11.93 40.45
CA THR A 525 34.37 -12.88 41.48
C THR A 525 33.30 -13.97 41.63
N LEU A 526 33.68 -15.23 41.40
CA LEU A 526 32.91 -16.40 41.79
C LEU A 526 32.76 -16.41 43.33
N GLU A 527 31.66 -15.85 43.84
CA GLU A 527 31.27 -16.07 45.23
C GLU A 527 30.88 -17.53 45.42
N ALA A 528 31.81 -18.29 46.01
CA ALA A 528 31.53 -19.59 46.57
C ALA A 528 30.69 -19.42 47.85
N ASP A 529 29.36 -19.33 47.73
CA ASP A 529 28.51 -19.47 48.89
C ASP A 529 28.38 -20.96 49.29
N SER A 530 29.18 -21.31 50.29
CA SER A 530 29.01 -22.52 51.08
C SER A 530 27.83 -22.33 52.06
N GLY A 531 26.62 -22.68 51.61
CA GLY A 531 25.41 -22.71 52.42
C GLY A 531 24.64 -24.02 52.24
N ASP A 532 24.98 -25.02 53.05
CA ASP A 532 24.36 -26.34 53.14
C ASP A 532 22.84 -26.23 53.41
N GLY A 533 22.01 -26.79 52.54
CA GLY A 533 20.55 -26.65 52.57
C GLY A 533 19.78 -27.62 51.67
N ASP A 534 20.09 -28.91 51.81
CA ASP A 534 19.21 -30.09 51.62
C ASP A 534 17.90 -29.91 50.80
N VAL A 535 17.92 -30.28 49.51
CA VAL A 535 16.73 -30.83 48.82
C VAL A 535 17.17 -31.95 47.87
N SER A 536 16.41 -33.02 47.95
CA SER A 536 16.60 -34.37 47.42
C SER A 536 16.66 -34.52 45.89
N GLU A 537 17.46 -35.51 45.52
CA GLU A 537 17.53 -36.27 44.26
C GLU A 537 16.16 -36.48 43.59
N ASP A 538 16.07 -36.27 42.27
CA ASP A 538 16.02 -37.41 41.35
C ASP A 538 16.34 -36.97 39.91
N GLU A 539 17.10 -37.84 39.24
CA GLU A 539 17.52 -37.80 37.84
C GLU A 539 16.31 -37.99 36.92
N ASP A 540 16.24 -37.26 35.80
CA ASP A 540 15.58 -37.78 34.61
C ASP A 540 16.24 -37.28 33.32
N THR A 541 16.73 -38.25 32.55
CA THR A 541 17.18 -38.12 31.17
C THR A 541 16.05 -38.53 30.21
N ALA A 542 15.70 -37.61 29.31
CA ALA A 542 15.26 -37.78 27.93
C ALA A 542 14.22 -38.85 27.57
N VAL A 543 13.04 -38.39 27.12
CA VAL A 543 12.23 -39.02 26.06
C VAL A 543 11.49 -37.94 25.26
N ASP A 544 11.67 -37.96 23.94
CA ASP A 544 10.84 -37.29 22.91
C ASP A 544 9.36 -37.65 23.06
N THR A 545 8.48 -36.64 23.01
CA THR A 545 7.14 -36.83 22.45
C THR A 545 6.62 -35.52 21.87
N GLU A 546 6.16 -35.64 20.63
CA GLU A 546 5.42 -34.67 19.82
C GLU A 546 4.24 -34.09 20.58
N GLU A 547 4.05 -32.76 20.53
CA GLU A 547 2.84 -32.08 20.99
C GLU A 547 2.04 -31.57 19.77
N GLU A 548 0.76 -31.94 19.76
CA GLU A 548 -0.28 -31.47 18.84
C GLU A 548 -0.70 -30.03 19.17
N PRO A 549 -1.24 -29.26 18.20
CA PRO A 549 -1.76 -27.92 18.47
C PRO A 549 -3.10 -28.01 19.20
N THR A 550 -3.27 -27.16 20.22
CA THR A 550 -4.56 -26.89 20.86
C THR A 550 -5.12 -25.59 20.30
N ASP A 551 -6.31 -25.68 19.70
CA ASP A 551 -7.18 -24.54 19.38
C ASP A 551 -7.63 -23.87 20.69
N ASP A 552 -7.17 -22.64 20.92
CA ASP A 552 -7.83 -21.70 21.83
C ASP A 552 -8.47 -20.63 20.94
N GLU A 553 -9.81 -20.68 20.79
CA GLU A 553 -10.60 -19.60 20.22
C GLU A 553 -10.45 -18.35 21.11
N GLU A 554 -9.81 -17.30 20.59
CA GLU A 554 -9.77 -15.99 21.24
C GLU A 554 -11.21 -15.45 21.36
N GLN A 555 -11.67 -15.22 22.60
CA GLN A 555 -12.89 -14.45 22.83
C GLN A 555 -12.60 -12.96 22.58
N PRO A 556 -13.51 -12.22 21.92
CA PRO A 556 -13.33 -10.79 21.69
C PRO A 556 -13.25 -10.02 23.01
N GLU A 557 -12.32 -9.06 23.09
CA GLU A 557 -12.13 -8.20 24.26
C GLU A 557 -13.20 -7.09 24.32
N PRO A 558 -13.71 -6.72 25.52
CA PRO A 558 -14.72 -5.67 25.68
C PRO A 558 -14.18 -4.27 25.35
N THR A 559 -14.97 -3.48 24.63
CA THR A 559 -14.62 -2.11 24.20
C THR A 559 -15.01 -1.08 25.28
N ASP A 560 -14.12 -0.10 25.55
CA ASP A 560 -14.43 1.02 26.44
C ASP A 560 -15.16 2.12 25.65
N ILE A 561 -16.46 2.30 25.90
CA ILE A 561 -17.33 3.24 25.18
C ILE A 561 -17.36 4.60 25.90
N ASP A 562 -16.56 5.57 25.45
CA ASP A 562 -16.53 6.95 25.96
C ASP A 562 -17.54 7.86 25.23
N ALA A 563 -18.83 7.57 25.42
CA ALA A 563 -19.94 8.29 24.76
C ALA A 563 -20.92 8.91 25.77
N ILE A 564 -21.55 10.02 25.36
CA ILE A 564 -22.55 10.73 26.15
C ILE A 564 -23.88 9.98 26.07
N ASP A 565 -24.22 9.26 27.13
CA ASP A 565 -25.49 8.54 27.28
C ASP A 565 -26.72 9.47 27.12
N GLN A 566 -27.50 9.21 26.08
CA GLN A 566 -28.74 9.92 25.73
C GLN A 566 -29.99 9.21 26.25
N GLY A 567 -29.86 8.07 26.91
CA GLY A 567 -30.94 7.29 27.50
C GLY A 567 -31.32 6.06 26.68
N THR A 568 -32.61 5.72 26.67
CA THR A 568 -33.11 4.49 26.03
C THR A 568 -33.86 4.82 24.75
N ILE A 569 -33.67 4.03 23.70
CA ILE A 569 -34.48 4.05 22.47
C ILE A 569 -35.20 2.71 22.32
N GLY A 570 -36.51 2.74 22.11
CA GLY A 570 -37.34 1.53 21.96
C GLY A 570 -37.64 1.17 20.51
N LEU A 571 -38.23 0.00 20.31
CA LEU A 571 -38.66 -0.47 18.98
C LEU A 571 -39.78 0.42 18.42
N GLY A 572 -39.58 0.93 17.20
CA GLY A 572 -40.45 1.89 16.53
C GLY A 572 -40.28 3.35 16.99
N GLU A 573 -39.23 3.66 17.75
CA GLU A 573 -38.91 5.01 18.20
C GLU A 573 -37.94 5.72 17.24
N THR A 574 -38.05 7.05 17.18
CA THR A 574 -37.17 7.92 16.42
C THR A 574 -36.75 9.09 17.30
N VAL A 575 -35.45 9.40 17.30
CA VAL A 575 -34.86 10.50 18.06
C VAL A 575 -34.07 11.42 17.12
N GLU A 576 -34.13 12.72 17.37
CA GLU A 576 -33.34 13.72 16.64
C GLU A 576 -32.27 14.28 17.57
N GLY A 577 -31.07 14.53 17.06
CA GLY A 577 -29.95 15.06 17.84
C GLY A 577 -29.00 15.94 17.04
N THR A 578 -28.02 16.49 17.74
CA THR A 578 -26.92 17.25 17.13
C THR A 578 -25.65 16.96 17.91
N LEU A 579 -24.67 16.36 17.25
CA LEU A 579 -23.33 16.13 17.80
C LEU A 579 -22.53 17.43 17.74
N GLY A 580 -21.82 17.77 18.82
CA GLY A 580 -20.76 18.78 18.78
C GLY A 580 -19.41 18.20 18.36
N ASP A 581 -18.43 19.06 18.11
CA ASP A 581 -17.06 18.68 17.72
C ASP A 581 -16.48 17.64 18.71
N GLY A 582 -16.14 16.45 18.20
CA GLY A 582 -15.59 15.33 18.97
C GLY A 582 -16.53 14.67 19.97
N GLU A 583 -17.82 15.01 19.99
CA GLU A 583 -18.82 14.33 20.83
C GLU A 583 -19.32 13.03 20.18
N GLN A 584 -19.60 12.03 21.01
CA GLN A 584 -20.24 10.77 20.61
C GLN A 584 -21.46 10.56 21.49
N PHE A 585 -22.57 10.11 20.92
CA PHE A 585 -23.80 9.84 21.66
C PHE A 585 -24.11 8.35 21.67
N SER A 586 -24.61 7.85 22.79
CA SER A 586 -25.05 6.46 22.92
C SER A 586 -26.49 6.35 23.41
N TRP A 587 -27.20 5.32 22.95
CA TRP A 587 -28.52 4.91 23.45
C TRP A 587 -28.51 3.46 23.87
N THR A 588 -29.24 3.15 24.92
CA THR A 588 -29.54 1.78 25.33
C THR A 588 -30.77 1.25 24.59
N PHE A 589 -30.68 0.05 24.01
CA PHE A 589 -31.79 -0.70 23.43
C PHE A 589 -31.99 -2.01 24.22
N GLN A 590 -33.25 -2.34 24.55
CA GLN A 590 -33.61 -3.50 25.41
C GLN A 590 -34.91 -4.19 24.96
N ASP A 591 -35.42 -3.90 23.77
CA ASP A 591 -36.71 -4.40 23.27
C ASP A 591 -36.54 -5.67 22.40
N GLY A 592 -35.86 -6.68 22.94
CA GLY A 592 -35.70 -8.00 22.30
C GLY A 592 -36.76 -9.03 22.74
N PRO A 593 -36.61 -10.31 22.36
CA PRO A 593 -35.97 -10.73 21.12
C PRO A 593 -36.73 -10.15 19.90
N ALA A 594 -36.01 -9.54 18.97
CA ALA A 594 -36.58 -8.89 17.79
C ALA A 594 -35.54 -8.77 16.67
N VAL A 595 -35.97 -8.82 15.41
CA VAL A 595 -35.13 -8.45 14.27
C VAL A 595 -35.38 -6.98 13.97
N ILE A 596 -34.33 -6.16 14.02
CA ILE A 596 -34.45 -4.70 13.96
C ILE A 596 -33.65 -4.12 12.80
N ASP A 597 -34.15 -3.01 12.26
CA ASP A 597 -33.35 -2.08 11.46
C ASP A 597 -33.05 -0.83 12.29
N ILE A 598 -31.80 -0.39 12.28
CA ILE A 598 -31.33 0.86 12.89
C ILE A 598 -30.95 1.80 11.74
N ILE A 599 -31.74 2.85 11.54
CA ILE A 599 -31.58 3.80 10.44
C ILE A 599 -31.18 5.16 11.02
N LEU A 600 -30.07 5.71 10.54
CA LEU A 600 -29.52 7.00 10.92
C LEU A 600 -29.50 7.94 9.71
N GLU A 601 -30.34 8.96 9.70
CA GLU A 601 -30.30 10.01 8.68
C GLU A 601 -29.39 11.15 9.12
N SER A 602 -28.42 11.52 8.29
CA SER A 602 -27.45 12.60 8.57
C SER A 602 -27.88 13.94 7.97
N GLY A 603 -27.50 15.05 8.61
CA GLY A 603 -27.57 16.39 8.03
C GLY A 603 -26.35 16.68 7.15
N GLU A 604 -26.43 17.70 6.29
CA GLU A 604 -25.41 18.07 5.28
C GLU A 604 -23.96 18.22 5.79
N ASP A 605 -23.78 18.36 7.10
CA ASP A 605 -22.50 18.62 7.76
C ASP A 605 -21.96 17.41 8.56
N LEU A 606 -22.72 16.29 8.64
CA LEU A 606 -22.35 15.11 9.43
C LEU A 606 -21.93 13.95 8.51
N ASP A 607 -20.77 13.38 8.77
CA ASP A 607 -20.30 12.12 8.18
C ASP A 607 -20.47 11.02 9.23
N ALA A 608 -21.61 10.36 9.21
CA ALA A 608 -22.08 9.60 10.36
C ALA A 608 -21.47 8.20 10.41
N VAL A 609 -21.09 7.77 11.61
CA VAL A 609 -20.74 6.39 11.91
C VAL A 609 -21.71 5.84 12.94
N LEU A 610 -22.32 4.70 12.63
CA LEU A 610 -23.29 4.00 13.46
C LEU A 610 -22.69 2.66 13.91
N GLU A 611 -22.67 2.40 15.22
CA GLU A 611 -22.13 1.14 15.78
C GLU A 611 -23.12 0.52 16.79
N LEU A 612 -23.12 -0.81 16.88
CA LEU A 612 -23.94 -1.61 17.79
C LEU A 612 -23.05 -2.50 18.65
N TYR A 613 -23.31 -2.54 19.95
CA TYR A 613 -22.60 -3.35 20.94
C TYR A 613 -23.57 -4.15 21.81
N ASP A 614 -23.13 -5.31 22.31
CA ASP A 614 -23.89 -6.13 23.25
C ASP A 614 -23.80 -5.61 24.71
N ALA A 615 -24.35 -6.40 25.64
CA ALA A 615 -24.38 -6.06 27.06
C ALA A 615 -23.03 -6.14 27.79
N ASP A 616 -22.04 -6.81 27.20
CA ASP A 616 -20.67 -6.90 27.69
C ASP A 616 -19.73 -5.92 26.95
N ASN A 617 -20.28 -5.00 26.14
CA ASN A 617 -19.58 -4.06 25.25
C ASN A 617 -18.70 -4.75 24.20
N ILE A 618 -19.12 -5.95 23.75
CA ILE A 618 -18.55 -6.57 22.56
C ILE A 618 -19.18 -5.92 21.34
N PHE A 619 -18.33 -5.55 20.38
CA PHE A 619 -18.75 -4.98 19.10
C PHE A 619 -19.55 -6.02 18.30
N LEU A 620 -20.71 -5.60 17.78
CA LEU A 620 -21.62 -6.47 17.04
C LEU A 620 -21.69 -6.12 15.56
N ALA A 621 -21.90 -4.84 15.24
CA ALA A 621 -22.06 -4.36 13.86
C ALA A 621 -21.74 -2.86 13.77
N ALA A 622 -21.36 -2.39 12.57
CA ALA A 622 -21.26 -0.97 12.24
C ALA A 622 -21.75 -0.69 10.83
N ALA A 623 -22.11 0.57 10.58
CA ALA A 623 -22.38 1.13 9.26
C ALA A 623 -21.64 2.48 9.14
N ASP A 624 -20.83 2.63 8.09
CA ASP A 624 -19.98 3.78 7.74
C ASP A 624 -19.76 3.80 6.21
N SER A 625 -20.87 3.81 5.48
CA SER A 625 -20.94 3.58 4.04
C SER A 625 -21.30 4.82 3.23
N GLY A 626 -21.89 5.82 3.88
CA GLY A 626 -22.25 7.11 3.31
C GLY A 626 -21.12 8.11 3.46
N PHE A 627 -21.08 9.09 2.54
CA PHE A 627 -20.25 10.28 2.71
C PHE A 627 -20.98 11.36 3.52
N THR A 628 -20.31 12.49 3.80
CA THR A 628 -20.90 13.62 4.53
C THR A 628 -22.28 14.02 3.99
N GLY A 629 -23.30 13.95 4.85
CA GLY A 629 -24.69 14.24 4.51
C GLY A 629 -25.52 13.04 4.04
N GLU A 630 -24.93 11.85 3.98
CA GLU A 630 -25.60 10.58 3.70
C GLU A 630 -25.87 9.82 5.02
N GLY A 631 -26.91 8.98 5.03
CA GLY A 631 -27.33 8.25 6.22
C GLY A 631 -26.70 6.86 6.31
N GLU A 632 -26.67 6.31 7.52
CA GLU A 632 -26.19 4.96 7.80
C GLU A 632 -27.34 4.02 8.18
N THR A 633 -27.24 2.73 7.84
CA THR A 633 -28.27 1.76 8.21
C THR A 633 -27.66 0.40 8.58
N ILE A 634 -28.06 -0.14 9.74
CA ILE A 634 -27.85 -1.54 10.12
C ILE A 634 -29.20 -2.25 9.96
N SER A 635 -29.35 -3.09 8.94
CA SER A 635 -30.62 -3.78 8.62
C SER A 635 -30.65 -5.23 9.08
N GLY A 636 -31.81 -5.71 9.49
CA GLY A 636 -32.06 -7.13 9.75
C GLY A 636 -31.28 -7.73 10.93
N TYR A 637 -30.85 -6.91 11.90
CA TYR A 637 -30.02 -7.40 13.01
C TYR A 637 -30.87 -8.13 14.06
N GLU A 638 -30.51 -9.38 14.38
CA GLU A 638 -31.21 -10.19 15.39
C GLU A 638 -30.75 -9.81 16.80
N ILE A 639 -31.67 -9.25 17.59
CA ILE A 639 -31.50 -9.03 19.03
C ILE A 639 -31.99 -10.29 19.75
N GLU A 640 -31.09 -11.03 20.39
CA GLU A 640 -31.37 -12.36 20.93
C GLU A 640 -32.21 -12.34 22.23
N ASP A 641 -32.14 -11.24 22.99
CA ASP A 641 -32.75 -11.13 24.31
C ASP A 641 -33.04 -9.67 24.75
N ASP A 642 -33.61 -9.51 25.95
CA ASP A 642 -33.87 -8.20 26.58
C ASP A 642 -32.61 -7.63 27.29
N ALA A 643 -31.40 -8.07 26.92
CA ALA A 643 -30.18 -7.51 27.50
C ALA A 643 -29.94 -6.07 27.00
N SER A 644 -28.94 -5.41 27.59
CA SER A 644 -28.70 -3.99 27.33
C SER A 644 -27.76 -3.80 26.15
N TYR A 645 -28.30 -3.58 24.95
CA TYR A 645 -27.51 -3.27 23.76
C TYR A 645 -27.21 -1.77 23.70
N THR A 646 -26.04 -1.41 23.18
CA THR A 646 -25.62 -0.01 23.03
C THR A 646 -25.55 0.36 21.56
N ILE A 647 -26.34 1.36 21.16
CA ILE A 647 -26.27 2.00 19.83
C ILE A 647 -25.44 3.27 19.96
N LEU A 648 -24.34 3.36 19.23
CA LEU A 648 -23.41 4.50 19.24
C LEU A 648 -23.52 5.27 17.92
N VAL A 649 -23.55 6.60 18.02
CA VAL A 649 -23.48 7.51 16.87
C VAL A 649 -22.35 8.50 17.08
N ARG A 650 -21.46 8.63 16.09
CA ARG A 650 -20.36 9.61 16.05
C ARG A 650 -20.17 10.16 14.64
N ASP A 651 -19.35 11.20 14.54
CA ASP A 651 -18.88 11.74 13.25
C ASP A 651 -17.50 11.15 12.91
N PHE A 652 -17.27 10.81 11.64
CA PHE A 652 -16.00 10.25 11.17
C PHE A 652 -14.83 11.24 11.33
N TYR A 653 -15.06 12.51 11.00
CA TYR A 653 -14.05 13.58 11.08
C TYR A 653 -14.03 14.33 12.43
N ALA A 654 -14.93 13.95 13.36
CA ALA A 654 -15.17 14.63 14.62
C ALA A 654 -15.62 16.11 14.49
N ASP A 655 -16.20 16.50 13.36
CA ASP A 655 -16.71 17.86 13.10
C ASP A 655 -18.14 18.07 13.66
N GLY A 656 -18.90 16.98 13.79
CA GLY A 656 -20.25 16.97 14.36
C GLY A 656 -21.33 17.52 13.41
N GLY A 657 -22.59 17.26 13.74
CA GLY A 657 -23.70 17.67 12.89
C GLY A 657 -25.05 17.12 13.36
N SER A 658 -26.13 17.48 12.68
CA SER A 658 -27.48 17.02 13.03
C SER A 658 -27.76 15.63 12.48
N PHE A 659 -28.52 14.82 13.20
CA PHE A 659 -28.96 13.50 12.74
C PHE A 659 -30.35 13.15 13.25
N THR A 660 -30.96 12.14 12.62
CA THR A 660 -32.19 11.47 13.06
C THR A 660 -31.93 9.97 13.15
N LEU A 661 -32.01 9.39 14.35
CA LEU A 661 -31.83 7.95 14.59
C LEU A 661 -33.19 7.28 14.80
N SER A 662 -33.44 6.16 14.13
CA SER A 662 -34.66 5.36 14.28
C SER A 662 -34.37 3.87 14.41
N VAL A 663 -35.16 3.18 15.23
CA VAL A 663 -35.11 1.73 15.38
C VAL A 663 -36.48 1.17 15.05
N GLN A 664 -36.57 0.21 14.13
CA GLN A 664 -37.85 -0.35 13.69
C GLN A 664 -37.79 -1.88 13.57
N GLU A 665 -38.95 -2.53 13.64
CA GLU A 665 -39.08 -3.97 13.41
C GLU A 665 -38.85 -4.23 11.91
N SER A 666 -37.88 -5.09 11.59
CA SER A 666 -37.51 -5.36 10.21
C SER A 666 -38.68 -6.01 9.47
N SER A 667 -39.00 -5.50 8.28
CA SER A 667 -40.15 -5.97 7.49
C SER A 667 -39.78 -7.13 6.56
N GLU A 668 -39.38 -8.25 7.15
CA GLU A 668 -39.29 -9.57 6.53
C GLU A 668 -40.38 -10.49 7.16
N PRO A 669 -41.27 -11.12 6.39
CA PRO A 669 -42.40 -11.86 6.93
C PRO A 669 -42.00 -13.28 7.35
N SER A 670 -42.05 -13.55 8.66
CA SER A 670 -42.08 -14.92 9.20
C SER A 670 -43.23 -15.74 8.61
N THR A 671 -42.89 -16.93 8.10
CA THR A 671 -43.77 -17.96 7.50
C THR A 671 -44.87 -18.47 8.45
N ASP A 672 -46.14 -18.37 8.03
CA ASP A 672 -47.14 -19.46 8.23
C ASP A 672 -48.47 -19.19 7.47
N GLY A 673 -48.73 -20.00 6.44
CA GLY A 673 -50.05 -20.55 6.14
C GLY A 673 -51.13 -19.70 5.44
N ASP A 674 -51.49 -20.17 4.24
CA ASP A 674 -52.82 -20.11 3.60
C ASP A 674 -53.17 -18.84 2.80
N SER A 675 -52.89 -18.90 1.50
CA SER A 675 -53.72 -18.21 0.51
C SER A 675 -54.09 -19.15 -0.64
N GLY A 676 -55.26 -19.77 -0.49
CA GLY A 676 -56.36 -19.60 -1.43
C GLY A 676 -56.01 -19.65 -2.92
N SER A 677 -56.25 -20.83 -3.49
CA SER A 677 -56.48 -21.07 -4.92
C SER A 677 -57.23 -19.93 -5.63
N GLU A 678 -56.60 -19.29 -6.60
CA GLU A 678 -57.28 -18.76 -7.78
C GLU A 678 -56.73 -19.47 -9.02
N GLU A 679 -57.56 -20.37 -9.57
CA GLU A 679 -57.37 -20.91 -10.92
C GLU A 679 -57.41 -19.75 -11.93
N GLY A 680 -56.28 -19.49 -12.59
CA GLY A 680 -56.12 -18.51 -13.66
C GLY A 680 -55.45 -19.11 -14.90
N ASP A 681 -56.27 -19.76 -15.72
CA ASP A 681 -56.17 -20.02 -17.17
C ASP A 681 -54.79 -19.90 -17.88
N ALA A 682 -54.34 -21.04 -18.40
CA ALA A 682 -53.21 -21.18 -19.32
C ALA A 682 -53.42 -20.38 -20.62
N GLY A 683 -52.53 -19.42 -20.86
CA GLY A 683 -52.41 -18.72 -22.13
C GLY A 683 -51.01 -18.12 -22.28
N SER A 684 -50.14 -18.84 -23.00
CA SER A 684 -48.81 -18.46 -23.51
C SER A 684 -48.28 -17.11 -23.00
N SER A 685 -47.32 -17.13 -22.08
CA SER A 685 -46.65 -15.91 -21.64
C SER A 685 -46.04 -15.22 -22.86
N ASP A 686 -46.14 -13.90 -22.91
CA ASP A 686 -45.46 -13.06 -23.91
C ASP A 686 -43.93 -13.05 -23.69
N THR A 687 -43.43 -13.82 -22.71
CA THR A 687 -42.03 -13.95 -22.32
C THR A 687 -41.19 -14.63 -23.40
N THR A 688 -40.13 -13.95 -23.80
CA THR A 688 -39.16 -14.36 -24.82
C THR A 688 -37.83 -14.67 -24.15
N ILE A 689 -37.40 -15.93 -24.24
CA ILE A 689 -36.10 -16.39 -23.74
C ILE A 689 -35.15 -16.53 -24.92
N PHE A 690 -33.96 -15.94 -24.80
CA PHE A 690 -32.88 -16.12 -25.78
C PHE A 690 -31.88 -17.14 -25.23
N LEU A 691 -31.74 -18.26 -25.90
CA LEU A 691 -30.77 -19.31 -25.57
C LEU A 691 -29.55 -19.16 -26.48
N PHE A 692 -28.48 -18.59 -25.92
CA PHE A 692 -27.18 -18.50 -26.56
C PHE A 692 -26.34 -19.72 -26.18
N VAL A 693 -26.04 -20.55 -27.17
CA VAL A 693 -25.23 -21.77 -27.04
C VAL A 693 -23.83 -21.46 -27.56
N ASP A 694 -22.88 -21.41 -26.64
CA ASP A 694 -21.53 -20.95 -26.86
C ASP A 694 -20.57 -22.15 -26.96
N ASP A 695 -20.54 -22.78 -28.14
CA ASP A 695 -19.89 -24.08 -28.40
C ASP A 695 -18.66 -23.98 -29.32
N ASP A 696 -18.08 -22.79 -29.49
CA ASP A 696 -16.93 -22.55 -30.37
C ASP A 696 -15.56 -22.69 -29.69
N GLY A 697 -15.55 -22.84 -28.37
CA GLY A 697 -14.38 -23.15 -27.54
C GLY A 697 -13.81 -24.56 -27.71
N THR A 698 -12.85 -24.92 -26.84
CA THR A 698 -12.25 -26.26 -26.82
C THR A 698 -13.04 -27.17 -25.87
N PRO A 699 -13.49 -28.37 -26.29
CA PRO A 699 -14.21 -29.27 -25.38
C PRO A 699 -13.31 -29.76 -24.25
N ILE A 700 -13.80 -29.74 -23.00
CA ILE A 700 -13.03 -30.19 -21.83
C ILE A 700 -12.97 -31.72 -21.80
N ASP A 701 -14.10 -32.40 -22.04
CA ASP A 701 -14.14 -33.85 -22.31
C ASP A 701 -14.74 -34.19 -23.68
N SER A 702 -16.07 -34.37 -23.73
CA SER A 702 -16.74 -34.94 -24.90
C SER A 702 -17.35 -33.89 -25.83
N GLY A 703 -17.47 -32.65 -25.35
CA GLY A 703 -18.01 -31.51 -26.09
C GLY A 703 -19.53 -31.63 -26.28
N PHE A 704 -20.27 -31.22 -25.26
CA PHE A 704 -21.73 -31.19 -25.29
C PHE A 704 -22.25 -29.90 -24.64
N THR A 705 -23.49 -29.54 -24.94
CA THR A 705 -24.18 -28.37 -24.37
C THR A 705 -25.52 -28.78 -23.80
N SER A 706 -26.17 -27.88 -23.07
CA SER A 706 -27.49 -28.06 -22.46
C SER A 706 -28.64 -27.67 -23.39
N GLN A 707 -28.34 -27.36 -24.65
CA GLN A 707 -29.30 -26.86 -25.64
C GLN A 707 -30.56 -27.73 -25.74
N THR A 708 -30.40 -29.05 -25.90
CA THR A 708 -31.55 -29.94 -26.19
C THR A 708 -32.50 -30.03 -25.00
N GLU A 709 -31.93 -30.12 -23.80
CA GLU A 709 -32.63 -30.20 -22.52
C GLU A 709 -33.39 -28.90 -22.24
N LEU A 710 -32.70 -27.75 -22.33
CA LEU A 710 -33.29 -26.42 -22.10
C LEU A 710 -34.40 -26.10 -23.12
N GLU A 711 -34.18 -26.34 -24.42
CA GLU A 711 -35.22 -26.15 -25.44
C GLU A 711 -36.45 -27.02 -25.16
N THR A 712 -36.25 -28.27 -24.74
CA THR A 712 -37.34 -29.22 -24.48
C THR A 712 -38.20 -28.79 -23.29
N LEU A 713 -37.57 -28.28 -22.23
CA LEU A 713 -38.25 -27.89 -21.00
C LEU A 713 -38.89 -26.50 -21.08
N LEU A 714 -38.28 -25.54 -21.79
CA LEU A 714 -38.76 -24.16 -21.86
C LEU A 714 -39.81 -23.91 -22.96
N SER A 715 -39.65 -24.53 -24.14
CA SER A 715 -40.56 -24.33 -25.29
C SER A 715 -42.06 -24.59 -25.05
N PRO A 716 -42.49 -25.46 -24.11
CA PRO A 716 -43.91 -25.62 -23.79
C PRO A 716 -44.58 -24.37 -23.23
N ASN A 717 -43.83 -23.53 -22.50
CA ASN A 717 -44.36 -22.41 -21.72
C ASN A 717 -43.89 -21.04 -22.24
N TYR A 718 -42.72 -20.97 -22.88
CA TYR A 718 -42.06 -19.72 -23.28
C TYR A 718 -41.75 -19.67 -24.78
N THR A 719 -41.53 -18.46 -25.32
CA THR A 719 -40.99 -18.29 -26.68
C THR A 719 -39.47 -18.37 -26.64
N VAL A 720 -38.89 -19.49 -27.04
CA VAL A 720 -37.43 -19.70 -27.03
C VAL A 720 -36.83 -19.36 -28.40
N GLN A 721 -35.82 -18.49 -28.43
CA GLN A 721 -34.99 -18.20 -29.59
C GLN A 721 -33.58 -18.75 -29.34
N THR A 722 -33.11 -19.68 -30.17
CA THR A 722 -31.78 -20.28 -30.00
C THR A 722 -30.79 -19.72 -31.01
N TRP A 723 -29.58 -19.42 -30.54
CA TRP A 723 -28.42 -19.05 -31.35
C TRP A 723 -27.24 -19.93 -30.97
N VAL A 724 -26.62 -20.61 -31.93
CA VAL A 724 -25.49 -21.52 -31.66
C VAL A 724 -24.23 -20.97 -32.32
N SER A 725 -23.21 -20.60 -31.55
CA SER A 725 -22.01 -19.92 -32.06
C SER A 725 -21.36 -20.67 -33.22
N SER A 726 -21.15 -21.99 -33.08
CA SER A 726 -20.52 -22.81 -34.14
C SER A 726 -21.33 -22.93 -35.43
N ALA A 727 -22.64 -22.70 -35.38
CA ALA A 727 -23.56 -22.81 -36.51
C ALA A 727 -23.92 -21.47 -37.15
N ASP A 728 -24.16 -20.46 -36.31
CA ASP A 728 -24.73 -19.16 -36.69
C ASP A 728 -23.68 -18.03 -36.72
N GLY A 729 -22.53 -18.23 -36.06
CA GLY A 729 -21.44 -17.25 -35.93
C GLY A 729 -21.63 -16.31 -34.73
N PRO A 730 -20.84 -15.22 -34.64
CA PRO A 730 -20.92 -14.30 -33.52
C PRO A 730 -22.27 -13.59 -33.45
N LEU A 731 -22.67 -13.19 -32.23
CA LEU A 731 -23.89 -12.47 -31.94
C LEU A 731 -23.88 -11.09 -32.63
N PRO A 732 -24.91 -10.76 -33.44
CA PRO A 732 -25.05 -9.41 -33.95
C PRO A 732 -25.48 -8.43 -32.85
N GLU A 733 -25.12 -7.15 -33.00
CA GLU A 733 -25.41 -6.07 -32.03
C GLU A 733 -26.90 -5.96 -31.64
N ASP A 734 -27.83 -6.42 -32.49
CA ASP A 734 -29.29 -6.36 -32.27
C ASP A 734 -29.90 -7.70 -31.82
N ALA A 735 -29.09 -8.72 -31.52
CA ALA A 735 -29.57 -10.08 -31.20
C ALA A 735 -30.46 -10.14 -29.96
N LEU A 736 -30.11 -9.36 -28.94
CA LEU A 736 -30.73 -9.40 -27.61
C LEU A 736 -31.79 -8.30 -27.42
N GLU A 737 -32.20 -7.60 -28.49
CA GLU A 737 -33.23 -6.56 -28.37
C GLU A 737 -34.62 -7.15 -28.06
N GLY A 738 -35.20 -6.74 -26.93
CA GLY A 738 -36.59 -7.07 -26.57
C GLY A 738 -36.81 -8.50 -26.09
N ILE A 739 -35.76 -9.15 -25.57
CA ILE A 739 -35.84 -10.43 -24.85
C ILE A 739 -36.03 -10.16 -23.35
N ASP A 740 -36.64 -11.11 -22.65
CA ASP A 740 -36.88 -10.99 -21.20
C ASP A 740 -35.82 -11.72 -20.36
N LEU A 741 -35.19 -12.77 -20.90
CA LEU A 741 -34.12 -13.52 -20.25
C LEU A 741 -33.11 -14.02 -21.28
N LEU A 742 -31.82 -13.80 -21.00
CA LEU A 742 -30.73 -14.46 -21.69
C LEU A 742 -30.31 -15.73 -20.92
N ILE A 743 -30.23 -16.86 -21.61
CA ILE A 743 -29.55 -18.06 -21.12
C ILE A 743 -28.27 -18.24 -21.91
N TRP A 744 -27.12 -18.14 -21.24
CA TRP A 744 -25.80 -18.35 -21.83
C TRP A 744 -25.26 -19.72 -21.41
N ASP A 745 -25.26 -20.66 -22.36
CA ASP A 745 -24.87 -22.06 -22.16
C ASP A 745 -23.58 -22.37 -22.92
N SER A 746 -22.47 -22.46 -22.19
CA SER A 746 -21.17 -22.89 -22.73
C SER A 746 -21.00 -24.41 -22.71
N GLY A 747 -21.86 -25.14 -22.01
CA GLY A 747 -21.74 -26.59 -21.89
C GLY A 747 -20.38 -27.04 -21.35
N ASP A 748 -19.83 -28.08 -21.96
CA ASP A 748 -18.50 -28.67 -21.73
C ASP A 748 -17.45 -28.07 -22.69
N TYR A 749 -17.54 -26.77 -22.97
CA TYR A 749 -16.55 -26.04 -23.76
C TYR A 749 -15.82 -25.03 -22.89
N LEU A 750 -14.51 -24.93 -23.10
CA LEU A 750 -13.62 -23.97 -22.49
C LEU A 750 -13.17 -22.98 -23.57
N ASP A 751 -13.54 -21.72 -23.40
CA ASP A 751 -12.97 -20.62 -24.17
C ASP A 751 -11.91 -19.90 -23.34
N SER A 752 -10.67 -19.91 -23.84
CA SER A 752 -9.53 -19.24 -23.21
C SER A 752 -9.54 -17.72 -23.39
N GLU A 753 -10.31 -17.18 -24.34
CA GLU A 753 -10.43 -15.72 -24.52
C GLU A 753 -11.31 -15.08 -23.43
N GLY A 754 -12.15 -15.87 -22.78
CA GLY A 754 -12.91 -15.46 -21.61
C GLY A 754 -13.90 -14.32 -21.90
N PHE A 755 -13.99 -13.38 -20.96
CA PHE A 755 -14.74 -12.13 -21.13
C PHE A 755 -14.34 -11.30 -22.36
N PHE A 756 -13.16 -11.51 -22.96
CA PHE A 756 -12.69 -10.75 -24.12
C PHE A 756 -13.15 -11.30 -25.48
N GLY A 757 -14.04 -12.30 -25.50
CA GLY A 757 -14.65 -12.84 -26.72
C GLY A 757 -15.45 -11.81 -27.53
N GLU A 758 -15.60 -12.07 -28.84
CA GLU A 758 -16.31 -11.17 -29.78
C GLU A 758 -17.80 -10.96 -29.40
N ASP A 759 -18.40 -11.93 -28.71
CA ASP A 759 -19.82 -11.96 -28.34
C ASP A 759 -20.14 -11.28 -27.00
N THR A 760 -19.15 -11.18 -26.11
CA THR A 760 -19.32 -10.62 -24.75
C THR A 760 -19.76 -9.16 -24.78
N PHE A 761 -19.35 -8.39 -25.79
CA PHE A 761 -19.76 -6.98 -25.92
C PHE A 761 -21.28 -6.82 -26.08
N VAL A 762 -21.93 -7.72 -26.82
CA VAL A 762 -23.38 -7.67 -27.05
C VAL A 762 -24.13 -8.07 -25.79
N ILE A 763 -23.63 -9.08 -25.07
CA ILE A 763 -24.19 -9.54 -23.80
C ILE A 763 -24.03 -8.46 -22.73
N PHE A 764 -22.87 -7.80 -22.66
CA PHE A 764 -22.63 -6.70 -21.74
C PHE A 764 -23.58 -5.52 -21.95
N ALA A 765 -23.80 -5.11 -23.21
CA ALA A 765 -24.76 -4.05 -23.51
C ALA A 765 -26.20 -4.41 -23.12
N TYR A 766 -26.53 -5.70 -23.06
CA TYR A 766 -27.82 -6.20 -22.55
C TYR A 766 -27.88 -6.14 -21.01
N LEU A 767 -26.81 -6.52 -20.31
CA LEU A 767 -26.72 -6.45 -18.85
C LEU A 767 -26.72 -5.00 -18.31
N ASP A 768 -26.01 -4.08 -18.97
CA ASP A 768 -25.99 -2.63 -18.67
C ASP A 768 -27.37 -1.97 -18.87
N ALA A 769 -28.25 -2.62 -19.64
CA ALA A 769 -29.63 -2.20 -19.82
C ALA A 769 -30.61 -2.81 -18.79
N GLY A 770 -30.10 -3.48 -17.75
CA GLY A 770 -30.88 -4.15 -16.71
C GLY A 770 -31.43 -5.53 -17.12
N GLY A 771 -30.85 -6.17 -18.14
CA GLY A 771 -31.30 -7.47 -18.62
C GLY A 771 -30.91 -8.63 -17.70
N SER A 772 -31.86 -9.52 -17.38
CA SER A 772 -31.59 -10.70 -16.54
C SER A 772 -30.87 -11.82 -17.30
N VAL A 773 -29.97 -12.54 -16.64
CA VAL A 773 -29.17 -13.60 -17.26
C VAL A 773 -29.06 -14.87 -16.42
N PHE A 774 -29.14 -16.02 -17.08
CA PHE A 774 -28.79 -17.32 -16.53
C PHE A 774 -27.57 -17.90 -17.27
N ILE A 775 -26.46 -18.07 -16.55
CA ILE A 775 -25.18 -18.53 -17.08
C ILE A 775 -24.93 -19.98 -16.63
N THR A 776 -24.65 -20.88 -17.57
CA THR A 776 -24.41 -22.30 -17.28
C THR A 776 -23.29 -22.92 -18.11
N GLY A 777 -22.54 -23.83 -17.50
CA GLY A 777 -21.50 -24.61 -18.15
C GLY A 777 -20.41 -25.10 -17.19
N SER A 778 -19.58 -26.01 -17.66
CA SER A 778 -18.42 -26.53 -16.92
C SER A 778 -17.38 -25.43 -16.67
N SER A 779 -17.18 -24.53 -17.63
CA SER A 779 -16.36 -23.34 -17.48
C SER A 779 -17.03 -22.22 -18.26
N PRO A 780 -18.02 -21.53 -17.67
CA PRO A 780 -18.73 -20.46 -18.36
C PRO A 780 -17.77 -19.47 -19.00
N THR A 781 -18.00 -19.14 -20.27
CA THR A 781 -17.11 -18.33 -21.11
C THR A 781 -16.71 -17.02 -20.44
N ILE A 782 -17.57 -16.44 -19.60
CA ILE A 782 -17.28 -15.22 -18.84
C ILE A 782 -16.00 -15.30 -17.99
N PHE A 783 -15.61 -16.49 -17.52
CA PHE A 783 -14.48 -16.67 -16.61
C PHE A 783 -13.14 -16.97 -17.30
N GLY A 784 -13.13 -17.37 -18.58
CA GLY A 784 -11.91 -17.72 -19.30
C GLY A 784 -11.23 -19.03 -18.82
N ASP A 785 -9.90 -19.06 -18.83
CA ASP A 785 -9.09 -20.24 -18.46
C ASP A 785 -8.77 -20.26 -16.95
N LEU A 786 -9.77 -20.61 -16.14
CA LEU A 786 -9.61 -20.86 -14.70
C LEU A 786 -9.44 -22.36 -14.40
N GLY A 787 -8.98 -22.66 -13.18
CA GLY A 787 -8.76 -24.04 -12.73
C GLY A 787 -10.06 -24.87 -12.69
N LEU A 788 -9.98 -26.12 -13.15
CA LEU A 788 -11.08 -27.10 -13.11
C LEU A 788 -10.86 -28.12 -11.99
N SER A 789 -11.97 -28.63 -11.45
CA SER A 789 -11.99 -29.61 -10.36
C SER A 789 -13.14 -30.61 -10.56
N GLU A 790 -12.96 -31.86 -10.10
CA GLU A 790 -13.90 -32.97 -10.32
C GLU A 790 -15.21 -32.78 -9.52
N LEU A 791 -16.34 -32.75 -10.22
CA LEU A 791 -17.69 -32.71 -9.67
C LEU A 791 -18.42 -34.04 -9.90
N SER A 792 -18.84 -34.70 -8.82
CA SER A 792 -19.52 -36.01 -8.84
C SER A 792 -20.88 -36.02 -8.15
N ASP A 793 -21.13 -35.08 -7.24
CA ASP A 793 -22.38 -34.93 -6.51
C ASP A 793 -22.61 -33.46 -6.10
N LEU A 794 -23.87 -33.12 -5.84
CA LEU A 794 -24.31 -31.80 -5.43
C LEU A 794 -25.05 -31.87 -4.10
N GLU A 795 -25.01 -30.80 -3.32
CA GLU A 795 -25.80 -30.62 -2.12
C GLU A 795 -26.66 -29.36 -2.24
N PHE A 796 -27.98 -29.48 -2.03
CA PHE A 796 -28.83 -28.29 -1.94
C PHE A 796 -28.51 -27.51 -0.67
N THR A 797 -28.41 -26.19 -0.77
CA THR A 797 -28.11 -25.30 0.36
C THR A 797 -28.99 -24.06 0.33
N GLY A 798 -28.89 -23.21 1.37
CA GLY A 798 -29.61 -21.95 1.47
C GLY A 798 -31.00 -22.07 2.09
N GLU A 799 -31.70 -20.94 2.17
CA GLU A 799 -33.02 -20.81 2.81
C GLU A 799 -34.09 -20.23 1.85
N ASP A 800 -33.73 -19.91 0.61
CA ASP A 800 -34.66 -19.35 -0.37
C ASP A 800 -35.76 -20.36 -0.75
N ALA A 801 -37.00 -20.01 -0.41
CA ALA A 801 -38.15 -20.89 -0.55
C ALA A 801 -38.55 -21.15 -2.01
N VAL A 802 -38.16 -20.27 -2.95
CA VAL A 802 -38.48 -20.40 -4.38
C VAL A 802 -37.48 -21.35 -5.03
N LEU A 803 -36.18 -21.10 -4.87
CA LEU A 803 -35.12 -21.92 -5.44
C LEU A 803 -35.11 -23.35 -4.87
N LEU A 804 -35.47 -23.51 -3.59
CA LEU A 804 -35.56 -24.81 -2.94
C LEU A 804 -36.93 -25.49 -3.02
N GLU A 805 -37.90 -24.95 -3.77
CA GLU A 805 -39.22 -25.57 -3.87
C GLU A 805 -39.12 -27.02 -4.38
N GLY A 806 -39.55 -27.99 -3.56
CA GLY A 806 -39.49 -29.41 -3.90
C GLY A 806 -38.17 -30.13 -3.54
N PHE A 807 -37.20 -29.41 -2.98
CA PHE A 807 -35.92 -29.93 -2.48
C PHE A 807 -35.76 -29.67 -0.98
N THR A 808 -34.83 -30.37 -0.33
CA THR A 808 -34.50 -30.14 1.09
C THR A 808 -33.05 -29.68 1.20
N ALA A 809 -32.76 -28.61 1.96
CA ALA A 809 -31.38 -28.24 2.26
C ALA A 809 -30.62 -29.41 2.92
N GLY A 810 -29.40 -29.67 2.47
CA GLY A 810 -28.59 -30.85 2.79
C GLY A 810 -28.94 -32.11 2.00
N GLU A 811 -29.90 -32.06 1.06
CA GLU A 811 -30.17 -33.17 0.15
C GLU A 811 -29.05 -33.30 -0.89
N ILE A 812 -28.45 -34.49 -0.95
CA ILE A 812 -27.35 -34.80 -1.87
C ILE A 812 -27.89 -35.48 -3.14
N ILE A 813 -27.50 -34.97 -4.30
CA ILE A 813 -27.76 -35.56 -5.62
C ILE A 813 -26.48 -36.12 -6.22
N GLU A 814 -26.46 -37.42 -6.52
CA GLU A 814 -25.38 -38.02 -7.33
C GLU A 814 -25.55 -37.67 -8.82
N LEU A 815 -24.47 -37.24 -9.47
CA LEU A 815 -24.44 -36.99 -10.90
C LEU A 815 -24.27 -38.31 -11.69
N GLY A 816 -24.71 -38.31 -12.96
CA GLY A 816 -24.64 -39.49 -13.82
C GLY A 816 -23.22 -39.89 -14.24
N ALA A 817 -22.26 -38.99 -14.06
CA ALA A 817 -20.83 -39.11 -14.33
C ALA A 817 -20.08 -38.07 -13.47
N THR A 818 -18.75 -38.17 -13.45
CA THR A 818 -17.88 -37.11 -12.93
C THR A 818 -17.59 -36.11 -14.05
N TYR A 819 -17.72 -34.82 -13.75
CA TYR A 819 -17.48 -33.73 -14.69
C TYR A 819 -16.34 -32.84 -14.18
N GLU A 820 -15.53 -32.32 -15.08
CA GLU A 820 -14.56 -31.26 -14.78
C GLU A 820 -15.30 -29.93 -14.85
N VAL A 821 -15.34 -29.19 -13.74
CA VAL A 821 -16.01 -27.88 -13.69
C VAL A 821 -15.17 -26.88 -12.91
N ILE A 822 -15.35 -25.60 -13.22
CA ILE A 822 -14.62 -24.48 -12.65
C ILE A 822 -14.69 -24.47 -11.12
N PHE A 823 -13.54 -24.24 -10.50
CA PHE A 823 -13.43 -24.08 -9.05
C PHE A 823 -13.56 -22.59 -8.70
N ALA A 824 -14.68 -22.21 -8.09
CA ALA A 824 -15.05 -20.83 -7.83
C ALA A 824 -14.91 -20.43 -6.35
N ASP A 825 -13.73 -20.64 -5.76
CA ASP A 825 -13.40 -20.13 -4.42
C ASP A 825 -13.55 -18.61 -4.33
N PHE A 826 -13.16 -17.92 -5.40
CA PHE A 826 -13.25 -16.46 -5.52
C PHE A 826 -14.69 -15.94 -5.40
N LEU A 827 -15.70 -16.75 -5.77
CA LEU A 827 -17.09 -16.34 -5.61
C LEU A 827 -17.54 -16.32 -4.15
N VAL A 828 -16.82 -16.96 -3.21
CA VAL A 828 -17.23 -17.05 -1.80
C VAL A 828 -16.72 -15.86 -0.99
N ASP A 829 -15.54 -15.34 -1.33
CA ASP A 829 -14.91 -14.20 -0.66
C ASP A 829 -15.51 -12.84 -1.12
N ASP A 830 -16.10 -12.79 -2.31
CA ASP A 830 -16.68 -11.59 -2.96
C ASP A 830 -18.21 -11.63 -3.10
N LEU A 831 -18.94 -12.47 -2.34
CA LEU A 831 -20.41 -12.46 -2.38
C LEU A 831 -20.95 -11.13 -1.88
N GLU A 832 -21.57 -10.36 -2.77
CA GLU A 832 -22.30 -9.16 -2.39
C GLU A 832 -23.41 -9.48 -1.37
N PRO A 833 -23.70 -8.57 -0.43
CA PRO A 833 -24.88 -8.67 0.43
C PRO A 833 -26.14 -8.81 -0.43
N GLY A 834 -26.80 -9.99 -0.39
CA GLY A 834 -27.98 -10.29 -1.23
C GLY A 834 -27.82 -11.50 -2.16
N SER A 835 -26.61 -12.07 -2.28
CA SER A 835 -26.37 -13.29 -3.06
C SER A 835 -26.88 -14.56 -2.35
N ILE A 836 -27.55 -15.44 -3.10
CA ILE A 836 -28.21 -16.66 -2.63
C ILE A 836 -27.55 -17.89 -3.26
N ALA A 837 -26.74 -18.61 -2.48
CA ALA A 837 -26.26 -19.93 -2.87
C ALA A 837 -27.37 -20.98 -2.70
N PHE A 838 -27.62 -21.80 -3.72
CA PHE A 838 -28.65 -22.85 -3.69
C PHE A 838 -28.13 -24.26 -4.00
N LEU A 839 -26.89 -24.38 -4.50
CA LEU A 839 -26.19 -25.65 -4.71
C LEU A 839 -24.71 -25.55 -4.34
N LEU A 840 -24.22 -26.55 -3.60
CA LEU A 840 -22.81 -26.75 -3.29
C LEU A 840 -22.27 -28.05 -3.89
N ARG A 841 -20.95 -28.17 -3.96
CA ARG A 841 -20.23 -29.41 -4.26
C ARG A 841 -20.45 -30.41 -3.14
N GLY A 842 -20.99 -31.58 -3.47
CA GLY A 842 -21.23 -32.65 -2.51
C GLY A 842 -19.96 -33.30 -1.98
N ALA A 843 -20.10 -34.14 -0.96
CA ALA A 843 -18.97 -34.74 -0.23
C ALA A 843 -18.11 -35.72 -1.04
N ASN A 844 -18.57 -36.17 -2.21
CA ASN A 844 -17.80 -37.06 -3.09
C ASN A 844 -17.12 -36.32 -4.26
N SER A 845 -17.27 -35.00 -4.32
CA SER A 845 -16.62 -34.12 -5.28
C SER A 845 -15.31 -33.58 -4.70
N ASP A 846 -14.37 -33.24 -5.57
CA ASP A 846 -13.22 -32.45 -5.15
C ASP A 846 -13.72 -31.05 -4.74
N ASP A 847 -13.09 -30.50 -3.70
CA ASP A 847 -13.44 -29.22 -3.08
C ASP A 847 -14.90 -29.14 -2.58
N SER A 848 -15.32 -30.18 -1.86
CA SER A 848 -16.64 -30.25 -1.23
C SER A 848 -16.94 -29.02 -0.37
N GLY A 849 -18.17 -28.51 -0.50
CA GLY A 849 -18.65 -27.31 0.19
C GLY A 849 -18.64 -26.04 -0.66
N ASN A 850 -17.90 -26.02 -1.78
CA ASN A 850 -17.85 -24.83 -2.64
C ASN A 850 -19.12 -24.67 -3.49
N VAL A 851 -19.40 -23.43 -3.88
CA VAL A 851 -20.63 -23.06 -4.60
C VAL A 851 -20.62 -23.61 -6.03
N VAL A 852 -21.76 -24.17 -6.45
CA VAL A 852 -22.05 -24.60 -7.83
C VAL A 852 -23.25 -23.85 -8.40
N GLY A 853 -24.21 -23.47 -7.56
CA GLY A 853 -25.39 -22.69 -7.95
C GLY A 853 -25.51 -21.44 -7.08
N LEU A 854 -25.51 -20.28 -7.74
CA LEU A 854 -25.58 -18.96 -7.12
C LEU A 854 -26.61 -18.10 -7.85
N ALA A 855 -27.41 -17.34 -7.13
CA ALA A 855 -28.32 -16.33 -7.67
C ALA A 855 -28.05 -14.99 -6.98
N ALA A 856 -28.10 -13.88 -7.70
CA ALA A 856 -27.82 -12.55 -7.17
C ALA A 856 -28.73 -11.51 -7.83
N ILE A 857 -29.09 -10.48 -7.07
CA ILE A 857 -29.90 -9.34 -7.53
C ILE A 857 -29.04 -8.09 -7.35
N ASP A 858 -28.82 -7.36 -8.43
CA ASP A 858 -28.13 -6.07 -8.40
C ASP A 858 -29.16 -4.95 -8.15
N ASP A 859 -29.28 -4.54 -6.89
CA ASP A 859 -30.18 -3.49 -6.42
C ASP A 859 -29.81 -2.09 -6.96
N THR A 860 -28.65 -1.93 -7.59
CA THR A 860 -28.17 -0.66 -8.16
C THR A 860 -28.46 -0.53 -9.65
N ASN A 861 -28.73 -1.65 -10.34
CA ASN A 861 -28.91 -1.73 -11.79
C ASN A 861 -30.31 -2.24 -12.20
N ASP A 862 -31.37 -1.55 -11.78
CA ASP A 862 -32.79 -1.86 -12.09
C ASP A 862 -33.24 -3.26 -11.62
N ASP A 863 -32.72 -3.71 -10.48
CA ASP A 863 -32.96 -5.04 -9.88
C ASP A 863 -32.55 -6.17 -10.85
N GLN A 864 -31.46 -5.98 -11.62
CA GLN A 864 -30.98 -6.96 -12.59
C GLN A 864 -30.67 -8.30 -11.90
N GLN A 865 -31.27 -9.36 -12.41
CA GLN A 865 -31.15 -10.69 -11.82
C GLN A 865 -30.13 -11.52 -12.58
N THR A 866 -29.14 -12.06 -11.87
CA THR A 866 -28.13 -12.95 -12.43
C THR A 866 -28.13 -14.29 -11.71
N MET A 867 -28.02 -15.39 -12.47
CA MET A 867 -27.89 -16.72 -11.91
C MET A 867 -26.76 -17.49 -12.57
N PHE A 868 -25.92 -18.12 -11.76
CA PHE A 868 -24.86 -19.02 -12.19
C PHE A 868 -25.20 -20.46 -11.82
N LEU A 869 -25.01 -21.36 -12.80
CA LEU A 869 -24.90 -22.80 -12.57
C LEU A 869 -23.56 -23.24 -13.16
N LEU A 870 -22.56 -23.42 -12.31
CA LEU A 870 -21.17 -23.75 -12.64
C LEU A 870 -21.00 -25.24 -13.02
N MET A 871 -21.94 -25.73 -13.80
CA MET A 871 -21.91 -27.01 -14.49
C MET A 871 -22.91 -26.94 -15.67
N PRO A 872 -22.77 -27.79 -16.70
CA PRO A 872 -23.77 -27.87 -17.75
C PRO A 872 -25.12 -28.31 -17.15
N PHE A 873 -26.20 -27.57 -17.38
CA PHE A 873 -27.54 -27.94 -16.92
C PHE A 873 -27.93 -29.38 -17.32
N ALA A 874 -27.53 -29.84 -18.51
CA ALA A 874 -27.78 -31.21 -18.96
C ALA A 874 -27.07 -32.31 -18.12
N ALA A 875 -26.06 -31.96 -17.31
CA ALA A 875 -25.39 -32.90 -16.42
C ALA A 875 -26.24 -33.26 -15.19
N LEU A 876 -27.26 -32.45 -14.85
CA LEU A 876 -28.21 -32.74 -13.78
C LEU A 876 -29.04 -34.00 -14.10
N PRO A 877 -29.43 -34.82 -13.10
CA PRO A 877 -30.34 -35.94 -13.35
C PRO A 877 -31.70 -35.48 -13.86
N GLU A 878 -32.30 -36.22 -14.83
CA GLU A 878 -33.61 -35.89 -15.44
C GLU A 878 -34.74 -35.62 -14.43
N GLN A 879 -34.66 -36.25 -13.25
CA GLN A 879 -35.66 -36.13 -12.18
C GLN A 879 -35.50 -34.86 -11.33
N VAL A 880 -34.40 -34.13 -11.48
CA VAL A 880 -34.12 -32.84 -10.83
C VAL A 880 -34.33 -31.68 -11.82
N GLN A 881 -33.88 -31.85 -13.08
CA GLN A 881 -33.89 -30.81 -14.11
C GLN A 881 -35.20 -30.02 -14.20
N GLY A 882 -36.34 -30.71 -14.31
CA GLY A 882 -37.64 -30.04 -14.50
C GLY A 882 -38.03 -29.15 -13.32
N GLN A 883 -37.94 -29.67 -12.09
CA GLN A 883 -38.31 -28.92 -10.89
C GLN A 883 -37.34 -27.77 -10.64
N LEU A 884 -36.03 -28.01 -10.77
CA LEU A 884 -35.04 -26.96 -10.54
C LEU A 884 -35.18 -25.82 -11.56
N LEU A 885 -35.39 -26.14 -12.85
CA LEU A 885 -35.61 -25.11 -13.85
C LEU A 885 -36.90 -24.32 -13.60
N ASP A 886 -37.99 -24.98 -13.21
CA ASP A 886 -39.24 -24.29 -12.84
C ASP A 886 -39.00 -23.32 -11.66
N ASN A 887 -38.22 -23.72 -10.66
CA ASN A 887 -37.84 -22.86 -9.52
C ASN A 887 -37.00 -21.65 -9.97
N MET A 888 -36.01 -21.88 -10.82
CA MET A 888 -35.14 -20.81 -11.34
C MET A 888 -35.94 -19.80 -12.16
N MET A 889 -36.86 -20.27 -13.02
CA MET A 889 -37.73 -19.40 -13.81
C MET A 889 -38.68 -18.59 -12.91
N ALA A 890 -39.20 -19.19 -11.84
CA ALA A 890 -40.03 -18.49 -10.86
C ALA A 890 -39.23 -17.43 -10.08
N TRP A 891 -37.95 -17.70 -9.78
CA TRP A 891 -37.05 -16.74 -9.14
C TRP A 891 -36.76 -15.53 -10.03
N PHE A 892 -36.63 -15.73 -11.36
CA PHE A 892 -36.60 -14.66 -12.36
C PHE A 892 -37.96 -13.94 -12.56
N GLY A 893 -39.02 -14.36 -11.85
CA GLY A 893 -40.34 -13.74 -11.91
C GLY A 893 -41.25 -14.19 -13.06
N PHE A 894 -41.01 -15.34 -13.69
CA PHE A 894 -41.74 -15.84 -14.87
C PHE A 894 -42.80 -16.91 -14.63
#